data_AF-A0A7V3LWJ2-F1
#
_entry.id   AF-A0A7V3LWJ2-F1
#
_cell.length_a   1.000
_cell.length_b   1.000
_cell.length_c   1.000
_cell.angle_alpha   90.00
_cell.angle_beta   90.00
_cell.angle_gamma   90.00
#
_symmetry.space_group_name_H-M   'P 1'
#
loop_
_entity.id
_entity.type
_entity.pdbx_description
1 polymer ?
#
loop_
_entity_poly.entity_id
_entity_poly.type
_entity_poly.pdbx_seq_one_letter_code
_entity_poly.pdbx_strand_id
1 'polypeptide(L)'
;MGMTEADTRAVLIDPALNRAGWTRSKVTREYYYRPDWAYTAGKVVLKGDRAQREKPKRVDYLLRYTESFPIAVVEAKAEDKPAMSGLQQAIGYARDLGLAFAYATNGHEIIEWDAFTETTRPIDAFPSPEDLWERWRVNMGEDTPEGISSLGEIRPRYSVDRARMRRQNPLLHPYAPPEVTRGKTPRYFQERAIREVLLRMMRGQKRILLTMATGTGKTFTAFQIVWKLVKSGWLRRRRKDGPGRTLFLADRVILRDQAYNAFGPFATGDSDPRFLVDNEKPLSQHRTLYFAIYQTLWTEDERGRRLFEQFPPDFFDLIIIDECHRSGFGTWREILDHFESAVHLGMTATPKQDDNIDTYAYFCAEEPPIPVNPEDPDQGVLHPPAFQYSLGQGIEDGFLATYKIHRVRTNVDKEGLRLEEAREIGAEVIIPEELEAKEAYYTPEFEREITLPDRTRVLVAHLAGMLRRFGPMQKTMVFCVDMKHAQEVARLLNNAFADLGFGEDYAVPIVSEEGERARRWLNQFQDSDKSLPVVATTAELLSTGVDVPSARNIVFMKTIASPIVFKQIIGRGTRIDPATDKLWFRIIDYTGATRLLDPRWDMPPSAQPARPDRRPETATLVGIVQLAETGELLEGASVAVIIRPNEQRGPILTDKEGRFRFDRLPAGKVTVVVSGPGLVRRELKVTLAPDEIQEMVIELKPAGKKPGKIVVKGLEVTIADEATFIVEGMHEPMTLEQYLDYTRQKVAGFVPDWNKLRAIWADPEQRRVFLEQLENASVHVEVLAEVLDAAEADQFDLLAYLAYGKPLRSRHERAEAFRQREHTWLEAQTQEAREVLLALIDKYELGGLKEMTDPKVYRVSPFREMGEVRGVLRRFGNDPQRLRQALEELQQRLYAA
;
A
#
# COMPACT_ATOMS: atom_id res chain seq x y z
N MET A 1 0.88 31.64 -36.41
CA MET A 1 0.72 30.90 -35.14
C MET A 1 0.77 29.43 -35.51
N GLY A 2 1.62 28.65 -34.84
CA GLY A 2 1.62 27.19 -35.01
C GLY A 2 0.32 26.59 -34.47
N MET A 3 -0.03 25.40 -34.97
CA MET A 3 -1.18 24.64 -34.49
C MET A 3 -1.05 24.33 -32.99
N THR A 4 -2.17 24.38 -32.26
CA THR A 4 -2.21 23.89 -30.87
C THR A 4 -1.93 22.38 -30.85
N GLU A 5 -1.53 21.80 -29.73
CA GLU A 5 -1.29 20.35 -29.63
C GLU A 5 -2.52 19.51 -30.04
N ALA A 6 -3.74 19.98 -29.77
CA ALA A 6 -4.96 19.32 -30.22
C ALA A 6 -5.09 19.36 -31.76
N ASP A 7 -4.81 20.52 -32.37
CA ASP A 7 -4.85 20.69 -33.82
C ASP A 7 -3.74 19.92 -34.52
N THR A 8 -2.52 19.94 -33.98
CA THR A 8 -1.36 19.17 -34.46
C THR A 8 -1.67 17.67 -34.46
N ARG A 9 -2.31 17.18 -33.39
CA ARG A 9 -2.78 15.79 -33.32
C ARG A 9 -3.75 15.46 -34.44
N ALA A 10 -4.81 16.26 -34.57
CA ALA A 10 -5.88 16.09 -35.55
C ALA A 10 -5.41 16.14 -37.01
N VAL A 11 -4.56 17.11 -37.34
CA VAL A 11 -4.19 17.45 -38.72
C VAL A 11 -2.94 16.73 -39.19
N LEU A 12 -1.98 16.46 -38.31
CA LEU A 12 -0.67 15.90 -38.68
C LEU A 12 -0.45 14.49 -38.15
N ILE A 13 -0.65 14.27 -36.84
CA ILE A 13 -0.25 13.01 -36.18
C ILE A 13 -1.22 11.87 -36.50
N ASP A 14 -2.54 12.05 -36.42
CA ASP A 14 -3.45 10.94 -36.72
C ASP A 14 -3.41 10.50 -38.18
N PRO A 15 -3.32 11.41 -39.18
CA PRO A 15 -3.10 11.00 -40.55
C PRO A 15 -1.80 10.20 -40.70
N ALA A 16 -0.72 10.58 -40.01
CA ALA A 16 0.54 9.84 -40.02
C ALA A 16 0.39 8.42 -39.41
N LEU A 17 -0.26 8.28 -38.26
CA LEU A 17 -0.56 6.99 -37.63
C LEU A 17 -1.46 6.12 -38.53
N ASN A 18 -2.51 6.70 -39.11
CA ASN A 18 -3.42 5.99 -40.03
C ASN A 18 -2.69 5.51 -41.29
N ARG A 19 -1.80 6.33 -41.87
CA ARG A 19 -0.96 5.93 -43.03
C ARG A 19 -0.05 4.76 -42.68
N ALA A 20 0.48 4.70 -41.46
CA ALA A 20 1.26 3.58 -40.94
C ALA A 20 0.42 2.32 -40.63
N GLY A 21 -0.89 2.32 -40.88
CA GLY A 21 -1.76 1.16 -40.65
C GLY A 21 -2.29 1.04 -39.22
N TRP A 22 -2.05 2.05 -38.39
CA TRP A 22 -2.68 2.17 -37.08
C TRP A 22 -4.10 2.72 -37.24
N THR A 23 -5.07 1.82 -37.42
CA THR A 23 -6.50 2.16 -37.52
C THR A 23 -7.10 2.47 -36.14
N ARG A 24 -8.27 3.12 -36.08
CA ARG A 24 -8.97 3.43 -34.81
C ARG A 24 -9.21 2.24 -33.86
N SER A 25 -9.20 1.00 -34.36
CA SER A 25 -9.31 -0.21 -33.53
C SER A 25 -7.99 -0.70 -32.94
N LYS A 26 -6.85 -0.20 -33.46
CA LYS A 26 -5.47 -0.53 -33.04
C LYS A 26 -4.76 0.67 -32.38
N VAL A 27 -5.16 1.89 -32.74
CA VAL A 27 -4.83 3.11 -32.00
C VAL A 27 -5.87 3.25 -30.91
N THR A 28 -5.44 3.14 -29.67
CA THR A 28 -6.27 3.60 -28.58
C THR A 28 -6.09 5.11 -28.48
N ARG A 29 -6.90 5.83 -29.28
CA ARG A 29 -7.14 7.26 -29.16
C ARG A 29 -8.55 7.39 -28.59
N GLU A 30 -8.67 7.91 -27.37
CA GLU A 30 -9.98 8.25 -26.81
C GLU A 30 -11.06 7.10 -26.72
N TYR A 31 -10.79 5.77 -26.60
CA TYR A 31 -11.75 4.87 -25.84
C TYR A 31 -11.31 3.65 -24.96
N TYR A 32 -11.54 3.77 -23.61
CA TYR A 32 -11.51 2.88 -22.39
C TYR A 32 -10.88 3.62 -21.17
N TYR A 33 -11.56 4.38 -20.30
CA TYR A 33 -12.98 4.60 -19.94
C TYR A 33 -13.29 6.11 -19.86
N ARG A 34 -14.38 6.57 -20.50
CA ARG A 34 -14.96 7.94 -20.40
C ARG A 34 -14.04 9.09 -20.89
N PRO A 35 -14.58 10.30 -21.18
CA PRO A 35 -13.82 11.41 -21.76
C PRO A 35 -12.70 11.86 -20.80
N ASP A 36 -11.52 12.19 -21.35
CA ASP A 36 -10.32 12.72 -20.67
C ASP A 36 -9.42 11.66 -19.96
N TRP A 37 -8.61 10.96 -20.75
CA TRP A 37 -8.00 9.66 -20.51
C TRP A 37 -6.79 9.57 -19.57
N ALA A 38 -6.90 8.83 -18.46
CA ALA A 38 -5.77 8.59 -17.58
C ALA A 38 -5.56 7.11 -17.25
N TYR A 39 -4.30 6.64 -17.28
CA TYR A 39 -3.97 5.25 -16.93
C TYR A 39 -3.80 5.05 -15.41
N THR A 40 -3.74 6.14 -14.66
CA THR A 40 -3.82 6.17 -13.20
C THR A 40 -5.12 6.85 -12.77
N ALA A 41 -5.50 6.72 -11.50
CA ALA A 41 -6.67 7.38 -10.93
C ALA A 41 -6.35 8.75 -10.29
N GLY A 42 -5.07 9.15 -10.29
CA GLY A 42 -4.58 10.37 -9.64
C GLY A 42 -4.39 10.17 -8.15
N LYS A 43 -3.20 10.54 -7.66
CA LYS A 43 -2.79 10.41 -6.26
C LYS A 43 -3.81 11.00 -5.33
N VAL A 44 -4.09 10.32 -4.22
CA VAL A 44 -4.90 10.87 -3.14
C VAL A 44 -4.00 11.65 -2.20
N VAL A 45 -4.22 12.96 -2.12
CA VAL A 45 -3.52 13.90 -1.25
C VAL A 45 -4.43 14.30 -0.09
N LEU A 46 -3.85 14.41 1.11
CA LEU A 46 -4.55 14.84 2.31
C LEU A 46 -4.31 16.34 2.52
N LYS A 47 -5.38 17.13 2.60
CA LYS A 47 -5.37 18.53 3.00
C LYS A 47 -6.21 18.67 4.28
N GLY A 48 -5.53 18.68 5.42
CA GLY A 48 -6.17 18.51 6.73
C GLY A 48 -6.90 17.16 6.82
N ASP A 49 -8.19 17.17 7.16
CA ASP A 49 -9.04 15.97 7.21
C ASP A 49 -9.77 15.65 5.90
N ARG A 50 -9.50 16.40 4.81
CA ARG A 50 -10.12 16.18 3.50
C ARG A 50 -9.14 15.51 2.55
N ALA A 51 -9.64 14.58 1.75
CA ALA A 51 -8.88 13.95 0.68
C ALA A 51 -9.27 14.56 -0.67
N GLN A 52 -8.27 14.86 -1.49
CA GLN A 52 -8.45 15.29 -2.88
C GLN A 52 -7.61 14.41 -3.79
N ARG A 53 -8.11 14.15 -5.00
CA ARG A 53 -7.31 13.50 -6.05
C ARG A 53 -6.56 14.53 -6.88
N GLU A 54 -5.28 14.27 -7.11
CA GLU A 54 -4.48 14.99 -8.09
C GLU A 54 -4.89 14.64 -9.53
N LYS A 55 -4.31 15.38 -10.49
CA LYS A 55 -4.50 15.08 -11.90
C LYS A 55 -3.93 13.68 -12.20
N PRO A 56 -4.71 12.82 -12.85
CA PRO A 56 -4.24 11.49 -13.16
C PRO A 56 -3.26 11.53 -14.34
N LYS A 57 -2.29 10.61 -14.37
CA LYS A 57 -1.31 10.48 -15.48
C LYS A 57 -1.98 9.99 -16.76
N ARG A 58 -1.68 10.64 -17.87
CA ARG A 58 -2.30 10.45 -19.19
C ARG A 58 -1.23 10.26 -20.26
N VAL A 59 -1.52 9.46 -21.28
CA VAL A 59 -0.69 9.35 -22.50
C VAL A 59 -1.50 9.88 -23.68
N ASP A 60 -0.86 10.53 -24.65
CA ASP A 60 -1.59 11.05 -25.82
C ASP A 60 -2.07 9.93 -26.75
N TYR A 61 -1.20 8.95 -27.03
CA TYR A 61 -1.59 7.76 -27.78
C TYR A 61 -1.00 6.50 -27.15
N LEU A 62 -1.84 5.47 -27.02
CA LEU A 62 -1.41 4.11 -26.74
C LEU A 62 -1.64 3.25 -27.98
N LEU A 63 -0.54 2.75 -28.54
CA LEU A 63 -0.56 1.90 -29.72
C LEU A 63 -0.69 0.44 -29.28
N ARG A 64 -1.77 -0.22 -29.73
CA ARG A 64 -2.13 -1.59 -29.37
C ARG A 64 -2.10 -2.50 -30.59
N TYR A 65 -1.23 -3.52 -30.57
CA TYR A 65 -1.17 -4.49 -31.66
C TYR A 65 -2.45 -5.34 -31.72
N THR A 66 -2.95 -5.75 -30.55
CA THR A 66 -4.32 -6.23 -30.32
C THR A 66 -4.90 -5.51 -29.12
N GLU A 67 -6.23 -5.56 -28.93
CA GLU A 67 -6.90 -4.96 -27.77
C GLU A 67 -6.22 -5.33 -26.43
N SER A 68 -5.75 -6.57 -26.30
CA SER A 68 -5.10 -7.09 -25.09
C SER A 68 -3.57 -6.98 -25.09
N PHE A 69 -2.96 -6.34 -26.09
CA PHE A 69 -1.51 -6.22 -26.22
C PHE A 69 -1.08 -4.80 -26.64
N PRO A 70 -0.82 -3.91 -25.66
CA PRO A 70 -0.18 -2.63 -25.93
C PRO A 70 1.30 -2.83 -26.26
N ILE A 71 1.81 -2.07 -27.24
CA ILE A 71 3.18 -2.23 -27.76
C ILE A 71 3.99 -0.93 -27.75
N ALA A 72 3.35 0.23 -27.87
CA ALA A 72 4.05 1.52 -27.85
C ALA A 72 3.20 2.69 -27.34
N VAL A 73 3.84 3.79 -26.99
CA VAL A 73 3.21 5.08 -26.65
C VAL A 73 3.72 6.20 -27.53
N VAL A 74 2.87 7.20 -27.78
CA VAL A 74 3.25 8.44 -28.46
C VAL A 74 2.91 9.63 -27.56
N GLU A 75 3.87 10.52 -27.37
CA GLU A 75 3.72 11.84 -26.75
C GLU A 75 3.68 12.89 -27.86
N ALA A 76 2.61 13.69 -27.89
CA ALA A 76 2.44 14.78 -28.83
C ALA A 76 2.92 16.09 -28.21
N LYS A 77 3.37 17.01 -29.06
CA LYS A 77 3.62 18.40 -28.72
C LYS A 77 2.94 19.30 -29.75
N ALA A 78 2.70 20.55 -29.37
CA ALA A 78 2.26 21.59 -30.30
C ALA A 78 3.28 21.74 -31.45
N GLU A 79 2.79 22.12 -32.63
CA GLU A 79 3.59 22.18 -33.87
C GLU A 79 4.85 23.05 -33.73
N ASP A 80 4.77 24.13 -32.95
CA ASP A 80 5.86 25.08 -32.71
C ASP A 80 6.89 24.59 -31.67
N LYS A 81 6.64 23.47 -30.99
CA LYS A 81 7.54 22.91 -29.99
C LYS A 81 8.44 21.82 -30.59
N PRO A 82 9.70 21.69 -30.14
CA PRO A 82 10.56 20.58 -30.56
C PRO A 82 10.00 19.23 -30.10
N ALA A 83 9.96 18.23 -31.00
CA ALA A 83 9.52 16.87 -30.68
C ALA A 83 10.32 16.26 -29.51
N MET A 84 11.63 16.55 -29.45
CA MET A 84 12.55 16.05 -28.41
C MET A 84 12.10 16.40 -26.98
N SER A 85 11.39 17.51 -26.79
CA SER A 85 10.90 17.94 -25.48
C SER A 85 9.90 16.96 -24.84
N GLY A 86 9.24 16.11 -25.65
CA GLY A 86 8.33 15.06 -25.17
C GLY A 86 8.98 13.72 -24.91
N LEU A 87 10.24 13.50 -25.31
CA LEU A 87 10.83 12.16 -25.33
C LEU A 87 10.97 11.55 -23.94
N GLN A 88 11.49 12.30 -22.97
CA GLN A 88 11.68 11.79 -21.61
C GLN A 88 10.35 11.40 -20.95
N GLN A 89 9.28 12.15 -21.26
CA GLN A 89 7.92 11.87 -20.81
C GLN A 89 7.38 10.59 -21.46
N ALA A 90 7.57 10.42 -22.78
CA ALA A 90 7.20 9.20 -23.50
C ALA A 90 7.94 7.95 -22.97
N ILE A 91 9.24 8.07 -22.68
CA ILE A 91 10.04 7.00 -22.07
C ILE A 91 9.52 6.66 -20.67
N GLY A 92 9.17 7.67 -19.85
CA GLY A 92 8.53 7.47 -18.56
C GLY A 92 7.25 6.65 -18.66
N TYR A 93 6.35 7.01 -19.58
CA TYR A 93 5.12 6.26 -19.83
C TYR A 93 5.37 4.84 -20.34
N ALA A 94 6.33 4.65 -21.25
CA ALA A 94 6.70 3.32 -21.71
C ALA A 94 7.23 2.45 -20.57
N ARG A 95 8.05 3.00 -19.67
CA ARG A 95 8.55 2.29 -18.48
C ARG A 95 7.45 1.94 -17.49
N ASP A 96 6.50 2.83 -17.23
CA ASP A 96 5.34 2.56 -16.38
C ASP A 96 4.51 1.40 -16.95
N LEU A 97 4.16 1.49 -18.24
CA LEU A 97 3.31 0.53 -18.95
C LEU A 97 4.06 -0.76 -19.37
N GLY A 98 5.38 -0.80 -19.22
CA GLY A 98 6.25 -1.91 -19.63
C GLY A 98 6.29 -2.13 -21.15
N LEU A 99 6.34 -1.06 -21.93
CA LEU A 99 6.34 -1.08 -23.39
C LEU A 99 7.74 -0.92 -23.95
N ALA A 100 8.00 -1.56 -25.08
CA ALA A 100 9.32 -1.57 -25.70
C ALA A 100 9.62 -0.35 -26.57
N PHE A 101 8.59 0.38 -27.00
CA PHE A 101 8.76 1.52 -27.91
C PHE A 101 8.04 2.75 -27.38
N ALA A 102 8.68 3.90 -27.50
CA ALA A 102 8.09 5.20 -27.21
C ALA A 102 8.40 6.18 -28.34
N TYR A 103 7.46 7.10 -28.60
CA TYR A 103 7.62 8.12 -29.63
C TYR A 103 7.32 9.50 -29.08
N ALA A 104 8.05 10.50 -29.52
CA ALA A 104 7.70 11.90 -29.33
C ALA A 104 7.61 12.62 -30.68
N THR A 105 6.58 13.44 -30.88
CA THR A 105 6.32 14.09 -32.16
C THR A 105 5.61 15.44 -32.01
N ASN A 106 5.89 16.35 -32.94
CA ASN A 106 5.14 17.61 -33.14
C ASN A 106 4.38 17.61 -34.48
N GLY A 107 4.18 16.44 -35.09
CA GLY A 107 3.51 16.27 -36.38
C GLY A 107 4.44 16.30 -37.61
N HIS A 108 5.60 16.95 -37.51
CA HIS A 108 6.61 17.01 -38.60
C HIS A 108 7.80 16.10 -38.33
N GLU A 109 8.30 16.11 -37.09
CA GLU A 109 9.39 15.26 -36.64
C GLU A 109 8.83 14.12 -35.78
N ILE A 110 9.42 12.93 -35.90
CA ILE A 110 9.11 11.77 -35.05
C ILE A 110 10.42 11.25 -34.49
N ILE A 111 10.50 11.13 -33.17
CA ILE A 111 11.65 10.60 -32.46
C ILE A 111 11.23 9.30 -31.78
N GLU A 112 11.90 8.21 -32.11
CA GLU A 112 11.71 6.89 -31.52
C GLU A 112 12.71 6.67 -30.38
N TRP A 113 12.24 6.05 -29.30
CA TRP A 113 13.05 5.34 -28.32
C TRP A 113 12.72 3.85 -28.39
N ASP A 114 13.76 3.01 -28.48
CA ASP A 114 13.67 1.55 -28.50
C ASP A 114 14.34 0.98 -27.24
N ALA A 115 13.55 0.31 -26.40
CA ALA A 115 13.99 -0.27 -25.14
C ALA A 115 14.94 -1.46 -25.31
N PHE A 116 14.91 -2.17 -26.44
CA PHE A 116 15.78 -3.33 -26.69
C PHE A 116 17.21 -2.91 -27.03
N THR A 117 17.35 -1.75 -27.69
CA THR A 117 18.66 -1.19 -28.05
C THR A 117 19.11 -0.07 -27.13
N GLU A 118 18.20 0.43 -26.27
CA GLU A 118 18.36 1.63 -25.46
C GLU A 118 18.78 2.89 -26.26
N THR A 119 18.43 2.93 -27.56
CA THR A 119 18.77 4.05 -28.43
C THR A 119 17.59 4.97 -28.70
N THR A 120 17.91 6.21 -29.07
CA THR A 120 16.94 7.20 -29.55
C THR A 120 17.34 7.64 -30.94
N ARG A 121 16.37 7.78 -31.85
CA ARG A 121 16.64 8.20 -33.23
C ARG A 121 15.45 8.93 -33.86
N PRO A 122 15.69 9.90 -34.75
CA PRO A 122 14.65 10.40 -35.63
C PRO A 122 14.23 9.33 -36.63
N ILE A 123 12.94 9.30 -36.98
CA ILE A 123 12.38 8.43 -38.01
C ILE A 123 11.47 9.22 -38.95
N ASP A 124 11.40 8.81 -40.22
CA ASP A 124 10.63 9.53 -41.24
C ASP A 124 9.12 9.26 -41.17
N ALA A 125 8.72 8.12 -40.61
CA ALA A 125 7.33 7.72 -40.47
C ALA A 125 7.14 6.74 -39.30
N PHE A 126 5.93 6.72 -38.72
CA PHE A 126 5.58 5.72 -37.71
C PHE A 126 5.70 4.29 -38.28
N PRO A 127 6.30 3.33 -37.55
CA PRO A 127 6.32 1.94 -37.97
C PRO A 127 4.91 1.33 -37.95
N SER A 128 4.64 0.33 -38.80
CA SER A 128 3.32 -0.31 -38.80
C SER A 128 3.11 -1.23 -37.57
N PRO A 129 1.86 -1.57 -37.20
CA PRO A 129 1.62 -2.53 -36.11
C PRO A 129 2.32 -3.86 -36.32
N GLU A 130 2.38 -4.32 -37.57
CA GLU A 130 3.05 -5.56 -37.96
C GLU A 130 4.59 -5.44 -37.85
N ASP A 131 5.18 -4.28 -38.19
CA ASP A 131 6.63 -4.05 -38.02
C ASP A 131 7.03 -4.04 -36.54
N LEU A 132 6.27 -3.34 -35.69
CA LEU A 132 6.55 -3.32 -34.25
C LEU A 132 6.35 -4.70 -33.63
N TRP A 133 5.32 -5.43 -34.06
CA TRP A 133 5.12 -6.80 -33.61
C TRP A 133 6.30 -7.68 -33.97
N GLU A 134 6.81 -7.63 -35.20
CA GLU A 134 7.94 -8.45 -35.62
C GLU A 134 9.23 -8.05 -34.89
N ARG A 135 9.52 -6.75 -34.76
CA ARG A 135 10.65 -6.25 -33.95
C ARG A 135 10.57 -6.78 -32.52
N TRP A 136 9.38 -6.70 -31.91
CA TRP A 136 9.17 -7.21 -30.56
C TRP A 136 9.37 -8.72 -30.49
N ARG A 137 8.83 -9.49 -31.44
CA ARG A 137 8.92 -10.96 -31.51
C ARG A 137 10.37 -11.44 -31.60
N VAL A 138 11.15 -10.83 -32.51
CA VAL A 138 12.56 -11.13 -32.73
C VAL A 138 13.38 -10.85 -31.47
N ASN A 139 13.20 -9.67 -30.86
CA ASN A 139 13.95 -9.31 -29.64
C ASN A 139 13.53 -10.14 -28.41
N MET A 140 12.34 -10.73 -28.42
CA MET A 140 11.86 -11.58 -27.33
C MET A 140 12.29 -13.05 -27.46
N GLY A 141 12.98 -13.43 -28.54
CA GLY A 141 13.52 -14.77 -28.77
C GLY A 141 12.47 -15.80 -29.20
N GLU A 142 11.34 -15.38 -29.76
CA GLU A 142 10.39 -16.30 -30.39
C GLU A 142 10.88 -16.67 -31.80
N ASP A 143 11.15 -17.96 -32.06
CA ASP A 143 11.67 -18.46 -33.34
C ASP A 143 11.01 -17.78 -34.56
N THR A 144 11.85 -17.24 -35.44
CA THR A 144 11.50 -16.96 -36.82
C THR A 144 11.14 -18.27 -37.51
N PRO A 145 9.95 -18.40 -38.13
CA PRO A 145 9.82 -19.34 -39.23
C PRO A 145 10.91 -18.99 -40.25
N GLU A 146 11.76 -19.95 -40.58
CA GLU A 146 12.77 -19.81 -41.62
C GLU A 146 12.13 -19.26 -42.90
N GLY A 147 12.57 -18.06 -43.33
CA GLY A 147 12.27 -17.52 -44.65
C GLY A 147 11.27 -16.37 -44.72
N ILE A 148 11.72 -15.14 -44.42
CA ILE A 148 11.26 -13.94 -45.15
C ILE A 148 12.49 -13.08 -45.48
N SER A 149 13.25 -13.53 -46.48
CA SER A 149 14.18 -12.67 -47.22
C SER A 149 13.38 -11.90 -48.27
N SER A 150 12.94 -10.69 -47.95
CA SER A 150 12.83 -9.50 -48.83
C SER A 150 11.87 -8.48 -48.22
N LEU A 151 12.42 -7.32 -47.85
CA LEU A 151 11.69 -6.09 -47.60
C LEU A 151 11.08 -5.62 -48.93
N GLY A 152 9.83 -5.97 -49.17
CA GLY A 152 8.97 -5.33 -50.16
C GLY A 152 7.68 -4.92 -49.47
N GLU A 153 7.19 -3.71 -49.71
CA GLU A 153 5.98 -3.16 -49.10
C GLU A 153 4.79 -4.13 -49.14
N ILE A 154 4.44 -4.75 -48.00
CA ILE A 154 3.22 -5.56 -47.88
C ILE A 154 2.17 -4.74 -47.15
N ARG A 155 1.23 -4.17 -47.90
CA ARG A 155 -0.06 -3.71 -47.32
C ARG A 155 -0.74 -4.92 -46.63
N PRO A 156 -1.20 -4.82 -45.37
CA PRO A 156 -1.80 -5.95 -44.70
C PRO A 156 -3.15 -6.31 -45.33
N ARG A 157 -3.21 -7.41 -46.09
CA ARG A 157 -4.47 -8.10 -46.42
C ARG A 157 -4.89 -8.93 -45.21
N TYR A 158 -6.17 -8.86 -44.83
CA TYR A 158 -6.76 -9.75 -43.84
C TYR A 158 -6.55 -11.21 -44.28
N SER A 159 -5.86 -12.01 -43.48
CA SER A 159 -5.76 -13.47 -43.69
C SER A 159 -6.37 -14.21 -42.51
N VAL A 160 -7.21 -15.19 -42.82
CA VAL A 160 -7.90 -16.04 -41.82
C VAL A 160 -6.87 -16.78 -40.96
N ASP A 161 -5.74 -17.18 -41.55
CA ASP A 161 -4.65 -17.87 -40.86
C ASP A 161 -3.95 -16.99 -39.83
N ARG A 162 -3.67 -15.71 -40.15
CA ARG A 162 -3.11 -14.77 -39.17
C ARG A 162 -4.09 -14.48 -38.03
N ALA A 163 -5.38 -14.34 -38.35
CA ALA A 163 -6.41 -14.16 -37.31
C ALA A 163 -6.50 -15.39 -36.38
N ARG A 164 -6.35 -16.60 -36.92
CA ARG A 164 -6.31 -17.85 -36.16
C ARG A 164 -5.07 -17.95 -35.28
N MET A 165 -3.88 -17.64 -35.82
CA MET A 165 -2.63 -17.62 -35.05
C MET A 165 -2.69 -16.62 -33.89
N ARG A 166 -3.24 -15.41 -34.12
CA ARG A 166 -3.46 -14.41 -33.06
C ARG A 166 -4.37 -14.92 -31.95
N ARG A 167 -5.47 -15.61 -32.29
CA ARG A 167 -6.37 -16.21 -31.29
C ARG A 167 -5.73 -17.34 -30.49
N GLN A 168 -4.74 -18.03 -31.06
CA GLN A 168 -4.02 -19.11 -30.39
C GLN A 168 -2.88 -18.62 -29.51
N ASN A 169 -2.33 -17.43 -29.77
CA ASN A 169 -1.31 -16.84 -28.90
C ASN A 169 -1.99 -16.26 -27.63
N PRO A 170 -1.67 -16.77 -26.42
CA PRO A 170 -2.29 -16.29 -25.20
C PRO A 170 -1.99 -14.81 -24.93
N LEU A 171 -0.84 -14.26 -25.35
CA LEU A 171 -0.53 -12.83 -25.22
C LEU A 171 -1.54 -11.97 -25.99
N LEU A 172 -1.91 -12.41 -27.19
CA LEU A 172 -2.77 -11.67 -28.12
C LEU A 172 -4.26 -11.98 -27.95
N HIS A 173 -4.61 -13.07 -27.25
CA HIS A 173 -5.99 -13.42 -26.96
C HIS A 173 -6.66 -12.31 -26.11
N PRO A 174 -7.93 -11.93 -26.39
CA PRO A 174 -8.65 -10.94 -25.60
C PRO A 174 -8.75 -11.30 -24.10
N TYR A 175 -8.82 -10.28 -23.25
CA TYR A 175 -9.18 -10.46 -21.84
C TYR A 175 -10.63 -10.93 -21.70
N ALA A 176 -11.01 -11.40 -20.51
CA ALA A 176 -12.41 -11.66 -20.22
C ALA A 176 -13.17 -10.32 -20.28
N PRO A 177 -14.28 -10.26 -21.04
CA PRO A 177 -14.94 -9.00 -21.31
C PRO A 177 -15.72 -8.49 -20.06
N PRO A 178 -15.98 -7.18 -19.93
CA PRO A 178 -16.60 -6.58 -18.74
C PRO A 178 -17.93 -7.23 -18.35
N GLU A 179 -18.70 -7.72 -19.32
CA GLU A 179 -20.02 -8.33 -19.11
C GLU A 179 -19.91 -9.58 -18.23
N VAL A 180 -18.82 -10.35 -18.37
CA VAL A 180 -18.60 -11.57 -17.56
C VAL A 180 -17.85 -11.28 -16.27
N THR A 181 -17.18 -10.14 -16.15
CA THR A 181 -16.37 -9.75 -14.99
C THR A 181 -17.06 -8.71 -14.10
N ARG A 182 -18.38 -8.49 -14.29
CA ARG A 182 -19.19 -7.51 -13.54
C ARG A 182 -18.64 -6.07 -13.69
N GLY A 183 -18.30 -5.70 -14.91
CA GLY A 183 -17.79 -4.38 -15.29
C GLY A 183 -16.29 -4.18 -15.05
N LYS A 184 -15.56 -5.18 -14.54
CA LYS A 184 -14.13 -5.07 -14.22
C LYS A 184 -13.24 -5.33 -15.44
N THR A 185 -12.25 -4.49 -15.63
CA THR A 185 -11.20 -4.66 -16.64
C THR A 185 -9.82 -4.60 -15.99
N PRO A 186 -8.78 -5.22 -16.58
CA PRO A 186 -7.42 -5.12 -16.07
C PRO A 186 -6.94 -3.68 -16.05
N ARG A 187 -6.37 -3.24 -14.92
CA ARG A 187 -5.60 -1.99 -14.84
C ARG A 187 -4.25 -2.16 -15.55
N TYR A 188 -3.58 -1.06 -15.87
CA TYR A 188 -2.30 -1.09 -16.62
C TYR A 188 -1.25 -2.03 -15.99
N PHE A 189 -1.09 -1.98 -14.66
CA PHE A 189 -0.13 -2.83 -13.95
C PHE A 189 -0.57 -4.31 -13.95
N GLN A 190 -1.87 -4.60 -14.03
CA GLN A 190 -2.38 -5.95 -14.17
C GLN A 190 -2.14 -6.45 -15.60
N GLU A 191 -2.37 -5.63 -16.64
CA GLU A 191 -2.00 -5.98 -18.03
C GLU A 191 -0.51 -6.34 -18.11
N ARG A 192 0.36 -5.52 -17.50
CA ARG A 192 1.80 -5.78 -17.40
C ARG A 192 2.10 -7.08 -16.66
N ALA A 193 1.55 -7.29 -15.46
CA ALA A 193 1.75 -8.52 -14.69
C ALA A 193 1.35 -9.77 -15.50
N ILE A 194 0.21 -9.72 -16.17
CA ILE A 194 -0.30 -10.83 -17.01
C ILE A 194 0.65 -11.09 -18.18
N ARG A 195 1.12 -10.04 -18.86
CA ARG A 195 2.08 -10.15 -19.97
C ARG A 195 3.39 -10.79 -19.50
N GLU A 196 3.96 -10.32 -18.39
CA GLU A 196 5.21 -10.84 -17.83
C GLU A 196 5.12 -12.32 -17.45
N VAL A 197 3.98 -12.77 -16.90
CA VAL A 197 3.74 -14.18 -16.59
C VAL A 197 3.62 -15.02 -17.86
N LEU A 198 2.81 -14.58 -18.83
CA LEU A 198 2.59 -15.31 -20.07
C LEU A 198 3.88 -15.46 -20.88
N LEU A 199 4.72 -14.41 -20.92
CA LEU A 199 6.03 -14.43 -21.56
C LEU A 199 6.94 -15.53 -21.00
N ARG A 200 7.04 -15.60 -19.67
CA ARG A 200 7.85 -16.62 -18.97
C ARG A 200 7.32 -18.01 -19.22
N MET A 201 6.00 -18.21 -19.13
CA MET A 201 5.35 -19.48 -19.46
C MET A 201 5.62 -19.93 -20.90
N MET A 202 5.61 -18.99 -21.85
CA MET A 202 5.90 -19.26 -23.26
C MET A 202 7.37 -19.61 -23.51
N ARG A 203 8.29 -19.03 -22.74
CA ARG A 203 9.72 -19.40 -22.72
C ARG A 203 10.02 -20.73 -22.01
N GLY A 204 8.99 -21.37 -21.45
CA GLY A 204 9.14 -22.65 -20.76
C GLY A 204 9.51 -22.53 -19.28
N GLN A 205 9.55 -21.32 -18.73
CA GLN A 205 9.82 -21.09 -17.31
C GLN A 205 8.69 -21.68 -16.45
N LYS A 206 9.06 -22.42 -15.39
CA LYS A 206 8.10 -23.14 -14.54
C LYS A 206 7.91 -22.53 -13.16
N ARG A 207 8.80 -21.67 -12.70
CA ARG A 207 8.72 -21.00 -11.40
C ARG A 207 8.62 -19.49 -11.63
N ILE A 208 7.48 -18.91 -11.25
CA ILE A 208 7.16 -17.50 -11.54
C ILE A 208 6.57 -16.86 -10.28
N LEU A 209 7.07 -15.68 -9.90
CA LEU A 209 6.55 -14.91 -8.76
C LEU A 209 5.92 -13.58 -9.19
N LEU A 210 4.71 -13.30 -8.69
CA LEU A 210 4.11 -11.97 -8.71
C LEU A 210 4.06 -11.38 -7.30
N THR A 211 4.63 -10.19 -7.14
CA THR A 211 4.57 -9.45 -5.86
C THR A 211 3.68 -8.22 -6.03
N MET A 212 2.45 -8.28 -5.54
CA MET A 212 1.44 -7.23 -5.72
C MET A 212 0.76 -6.89 -4.39
N ALA A 213 0.83 -5.63 -3.97
CA ALA A 213 0.27 -5.18 -2.70
C ALA A 213 -1.21 -5.57 -2.50
N THR A 214 -1.62 -5.74 -1.25
CA THR A 214 -3.02 -6.08 -0.91
C THR A 214 -3.98 -5.00 -1.43
N GLY A 215 -5.11 -5.43 -2.01
CA GLY A 215 -6.10 -4.53 -2.61
C GLY A 215 -5.89 -4.24 -4.10
N THR A 216 -4.80 -4.72 -4.71
CA THR A 216 -4.48 -4.50 -6.14
C THR A 216 -5.13 -5.50 -7.09
N GLY A 217 -5.89 -6.48 -6.58
CA GLY A 217 -6.67 -7.41 -7.39
C GLY A 217 -5.93 -8.68 -7.84
N LYS A 218 -5.07 -9.27 -7.00
CA LYS A 218 -4.34 -10.52 -7.26
C LYS A 218 -5.21 -11.63 -7.87
N THR A 219 -6.34 -11.96 -7.24
CA THR A 219 -7.28 -13.00 -7.73
C THR A 219 -7.84 -12.67 -9.12
N PHE A 220 -8.08 -11.39 -9.42
CA PHE A 220 -8.55 -10.96 -10.74
C PHE A 220 -7.44 -11.08 -11.80
N THR A 221 -6.19 -10.75 -11.45
CA THR A 221 -5.02 -10.99 -12.30
C THR A 221 -4.88 -12.49 -12.62
N ALA A 222 -4.96 -13.37 -11.60
CA ALA A 222 -4.92 -14.82 -11.77
C ALA A 222 -6.04 -15.32 -12.70
N PHE A 223 -7.27 -14.85 -12.49
CA PHE A 223 -8.41 -15.17 -13.35
C PHE A 223 -8.15 -14.82 -14.82
N GLN A 224 -7.59 -13.64 -15.11
CA GLN A 224 -7.30 -13.20 -16.49
C GLN A 224 -6.15 -14.01 -17.13
N ILE A 225 -5.15 -14.44 -16.36
CA ILE A 225 -4.09 -15.35 -16.82
C ILE A 225 -4.72 -16.67 -17.26
N VAL A 226 -5.49 -17.32 -16.38
CA VAL A 226 -6.17 -18.58 -16.70
C VAL A 226 -7.13 -18.42 -17.88
N TRP A 227 -7.84 -17.29 -17.95
CA TRP A 227 -8.75 -17.01 -19.07
C TRP A 227 -8.02 -17.01 -20.40
N LYS A 228 -6.92 -16.24 -20.52
CA LYS A 228 -6.13 -16.18 -21.76
C LYS A 228 -5.52 -17.54 -22.10
N LEU A 229 -5.03 -18.28 -21.12
CA LEU A 229 -4.43 -19.61 -21.32
C LEU A 229 -5.45 -20.67 -21.77
N VAL A 230 -6.64 -20.68 -21.17
CA VAL A 230 -7.71 -21.64 -21.50
C VAL A 230 -8.38 -21.28 -22.82
N LYS A 231 -8.80 -20.03 -23.01
CA LYS A 231 -9.58 -19.60 -24.19
C LYS A 231 -8.74 -19.53 -25.47
N SER A 232 -7.44 -19.28 -25.38
CA SER A 232 -6.51 -19.44 -26.52
C SER A 232 -6.22 -20.91 -26.86
N GLY A 233 -6.63 -21.85 -26.01
CA GLY A 233 -6.32 -23.27 -26.12
C GLY A 233 -4.85 -23.62 -25.84
N TRP A 234 -4.08 -22.70 -25.26
CA TRP A 234 -2.65 -22.89 -25.00
C TRP A 234 -2.40 -24.06 -24.05
N LEU A 235 -3.13 -24.14 -22.92
CA LEU A 235 -2.97 -25.26 -21.98
C LEU A 235 -3.33 -26.60 -22.62
N ARG A 236 -4.40 -26.63 -23.42
CA ARG A 236 -4.83 -27.84 -24.15
C ARG A 236 -3.75 -28.36 -25.10
N ARG A 237 -3.03 -27.47 -25.80
CA ARG A 237 -2.01 -27.88 -26.78
C ARG A 237 -0.73 -28.44 -26.14
N ARG A 238 -0.47 -28.16 -24.85
CA ARG A 238 0.70 -28.71 -24.16
C ARG A 238 0.49 -30.18 -23.73
N ARG A 239 -0.76 -30.67 -23.72
CA ARG A 239 -1.05 -32.09 -23.53
C ARG A 239 -1.33 -32.78 -24.86
N LYS A 240 -0.79 -34.01 -24.99
CA LYS A 240 -1.18 -34.93 -26.06
C LYS A 240 -2.60 -35.47 -25.82
N ASP A 241 -2.92 -35.77 -24.56
CA ASP A 241 -4.17 -36.38 -24.14
C ASP A 241 -4.90 -35.53 -23.07
N GLY A 242 -6.11 -35.09 -23.38
CA GLY A 242 -7.03 -34.42 -22.44
C GLY A 242 -6.95 -32.87 -22.37
N PRO A 243 -7.84 -32.24 -21.59
CA PRO A 243 -7.84 -30.80 -21.39
C PRO A 243 -6.71 -30.38 -20.43
N GLY A 244 -6.20 -29.16 -20.62
CA GLY A 244 -5.28 -28.57 -19.65
C GLY A 244 -5.97 -28.27 -18.31
N ARG A 245 -5.27 -28.51 -17.20
CA ARG A 245 -5.81 -28.42 -15.84
C ARG A 245 -5.07 -27.38 -15.00
N THR A 246 -5.83 -26.65 -14.19
CA THR A 246 -5.30 -25.64 -13.28
C THR A 246 -5.72 -25.91 -11.85
N LEU A 247 -4.78 -25.82 -10.91
CA LEU A 247 -5.03 -25.84 -9.47
C LEU A 247 -4.81 -24.46 -8.89
N PHE A 248 -5.80 -23.93 -8.17
CA PHE A 248 -5.69 -22.72 -7.36
C PHE A 248 -5.57 -23.12 -5.89
N LEU A 249 -4.44 -22.79 -5.28
CA LEU A 249 -4.13 -23.03 -3.88
C LEU A 249 -4.24 -21.75 -3.08
N ALA A 250 -4.93 -21.84 -1.95
CA ALA A 250 -5.01 -20.76 -0.97
C ALA A 250 -4.64 -21.25 0.43
N ASP A 251 -4.24 -20.32 1.29
CA ASP A 251 -3.91 -20.59 2.70
C ASP A 251 -5.15 -20.90 3.56
N ARG A 252 -6.32 -20.36 3.19
CA ARG A 252 -7.54 -20.41 4.01
C ARG A 252 -8.79 -20.66 3.19
N VAL A 253 -9.77 -21.31 3.80
CA VAL A 253 -11.08 -21.63 3.20
C VAL A 253 -11.73 -20.39 2.58
N ILE A 254 -11.77 -19.27 3.32
CA ILE A 254 -12.37 -18.02 2.84
C ILE A 254 -11.69 -17.50 1.56
N LEU A 255 -10.36 -17.61 1.45
CA LEU A 255 -9.61 -17.18 0.27
C LEU A 255 -9.85 -18.12 -0.92
N ARG A 256 -9.87 -19.44 -0.67
CA ARG A 256 -10.23 -20.46 -1.68
C ARG A 256 -11.62 -20.20 -2.24
N ASP A 257 -12.61 -19.95 -1.38
CA ASP A 257 -13.99 -19.76 -1.78
C ASP A 257 -14.18 -18.44 -2.55
N GLN A 258 -13.48 -17.38 -2.15
CA GLN A 258 -13.41 -16.12 -2.93
C GLN A 258 -12.86 -16.37 -4.34
N ALA A 259 -11.79 -17.15 -4.48
CA ALA A 259 -11.24 -17.51 -5.78
C ALA A 259 -12.22 -18.38 -6.58
N TYR A 260 -12.80 -19.43 -5.99
CA TYR A 260 -13.79 -20.29 -6.64
C TYR A 260 -14.95 -19.48 -7.23
N ASN A 261 -15.46 -18.51 -6.47
CA ASN A 261 -16.53 -17.61 -6.88
C ASN A 261 -16.09 -16.62 -7.98
N ALA A 262 -14.87 -16.07 -7.87
CA ALA A 262 -14.32 -15.18 -8.89
C ALA A 262 -14.17 -15.86 -10.26
N PHE A 263 -13.96 -17.18 -10.28
CA PHE A 263 -13.85 -17.99 -11.49
C PHE A 263 -15.21 -18.50 -12.02
N GLY A 264 -16.33 -18.08 -11.41
CA GLY A 264 -17.69 -18.35 -11.92
C GLY A 264 -17.89 -18.17 -13.42
N PRO A 265 -17.30 -17.15 -14.09
CA PRO A 265 -17.43 -16.96 -15.53
C PRO A 265 -16.91 -18.10 -16.42
N PHE A 266 -16.19 -19.09 -15.87
CA PHE A 266 -15.80 -20.29 -16.63
C PHE A 266 -16.93 -21.32 -16.75
N ALA A 267 -17.94 -21.27 -15.89
CA ALA A 267 -19.12 -22.12 -16.02
C ALA A 267 -20.00 -21.60 -17.16
N THR A 268 -20.01 -22.32 -18.29
CA THR A 268 -20.82 -21.98 -19.47
C THR A 268 -21.66 -23.18 -19.89
N GLY A 269 -22.98 -23.01 -19.98
CA GLY A 269 -23.92 -24.09 -20.33
C GLY A 269 -24.12 -25.10 -19.19
N ASP A 270 -24.27 -26.38 -19.54
CA ASP A 270 -24.66 -27.46 -18.60
C ASP A 270 -23.48 -28.10 -17.83
N SER A 271 -22.25 -27.63 -18.02
CA SER A 271 -21.07 -28.20 -17.35
C SER A 271 -20.24 -27.13 -16.63
N ASP A 272 -20.07 -27.29 -15.32
CA ASP A 272 -19.16 -26.45 -14.53
C ASP A 272 -17.76 -27.09 -14.56
N PRO A 273 -16.75 -26.43 -15.15
CA PRO A 273 -15.38 -26.94 -15.19
C PRO A 273 -14.67 -26.87 -13.83
N ARG A 274 -15.26 -26.18 -12.85
CA ARG A 274 -14.67 -25.95 -11.53
C ARG A 274 -14.97 -27.11 -10.58
N PHE A 275 -14.01 -27.37 -9.70
CA PHE A 275 -14.11 -28.33 -8.61
C PHE A 275 -13.57 -27.71 -7.33
N LEU A 276 -14.38 -27.76 -6.28
CA LEU A 276 -13.96 -27.36 -4.95
C LEU A 276 -13.47 -28.61 -4.21
N VAL A 277 -12.22 -28.58 -3.76
CA VAL A 277 -11.63 -29.67 -2.97
C VAL A 277 -11.88 -29.31 -1.50
N ASP A 278 -12.93 -29.91 -0.93
CA ASP A 278 -13.42 -29.63 0.43
C ASP A 278 -13.69 -30.88 1.27
N ASN A 279 -13.42 -32.08 0.74
CA ASN A 279 -13.75 -33.39 1.34
C ASN A 279 -15.26 -33.63 1.58
N GLU A 280 -16.14 -32.73 1.14
CA GLU A 280 -17.60 -32.93 1.20
C GLU A 280 -18.10 -33.70 -0.02
N LYS A 281 -17.45 -33.51 -1.17
CA LYS A 281 -17.77 -34.19 -2.44
C LYS A 281 -16.69 -35.21 -2.81
N PRO A 282 -17.07 -36.36 -3.40
CA PRO A 282 -16.10 -37.30 -3.93
C PRO A 282 -15.16 -36.62 -4.94
N LEU A 283 -13.86 -36.93 -4.84
CA LEU A 283 -12.83 -36.36 -5.69
C LEU A 283 -13.16 -36.64 -7.17
N SER A 284 -13.30 -35.58 -7.98
CA SER A 284 -13.57 -35.69 -9.41
C SER A 284 -12.35 -35.30 -10.22
N GLN A 285 -11.79 -36.23 -10.99
CA GLN A 285 -10.64 -35.97 -11.87
C GLN A 285 -11.02 -35.51 -13.29
N HIS A 286 -12.33 -35.39 -13.57
CA HIS A 286 -12.86 -34.98 -14.89
C HIS A 286 -12.95 -33.45 -15.06
N ARG A 287 -12.72 -32.68 -14.00
CA ARG A 287 -12.79 -31.23 -13.99
C ARG A 287 -11.46 -30.63 -14.48
N THR A 288 -11.47 -29.33 -14.80
CA THR A 288 -10.29 -28.63 -15.36
C THR A 288 -9.79 -27.50 -14.47
N LEU A 289 -10.61 -26.97 -13.57
CA LEU A 289 -10.22 -25.94 -12.61
C LEU A 289 -10.46 -26.46 -11.19
N TYR A 290 -9.42 -26.55 -10.38
CA TYR A 290 -9.47 -27.09 -9.03
C TYR A 290 -9.15 -25.99 -8.04
N PHE A 291 -9.88 -25.94 -6.92
CA PHE A 291 -9.69 -24.96 -5.86
C PHE A 291 -9.53 -25.70 -4.55
N ALA A 292 -8.37 -25.55 -3.91
CA ALA A 292 -8.05 -26.27 -2.68
C ALA A 292 -7.35 -25.36 -1.68
N ILE A 293 -7.37 -25.78 -0.42
CA ILE A 293 -6.43 -25.27 0.58
C ILE A 293 -5.36 -26.33 0.85
N TYR A 294 -4.20 -25.86 1.29
CA TYR A 294 -3.07 -26.70 1.63
C TYR A 294 -3.42 -27.82 2.61
N GLN A 295 -4.14 -27.48 3.70
CA GLN A 295 -4.51 -28.45 4.74
C GLN A 295 -5.39 -29.58 4.20
N THR A 296 -6.32 -29.27 3.29
CA THR A 296 -7.17 -30.29 2.66
C THR A 296 -6.37 -31.23 1.79
N LEU A 297 -5.40 -30.71 1.01
CA LEU A 297 -4.54 -31.55 0.17
C LEU A 297 -3.62 -32.46 0.98
N TRP A 298 -3.22 -32.03 2.18
CA TRP A 298 -2.40 -32.83 3.10
C TRP A 298 -3.15 -33.93 3.82
N THR A 299 -4.48 -33.91 3.80
CA THR A 299 -5.28 -34.83 4.59
C THR A 299 -5.08 -36.25 4.07
N GLU A 300 -4.84 -37.20 4.97
CA GLU A 300 -4.64 -38.61 4.65
C GLU A 300 -5.99 -39.35 4.53
N ASP A 301 -6.06 -40.30 3.60
CA ASP A 301 -7.14 -41.28 3.50
C ASP A 301 -6.97 -42.40 4.55
N GLU A 302 -7.95 -43.32 4.64
CA GLU A 302 -7.89 -44.48 5.55
C GLU A 302 -6.68 -45.40 5.33
N ARG A 303 -5.96 -45.23 4.21
CA ARG A 303 -4.75 -45.99 3.84
C ARG A 303 -3.47 -45.18 4.05
N GLY A 304 -3.55 -44.01 4.68
CA GLY A 304 -2.41 -43.13 4.95
C GLY A 304 -1.90 -42.35 3.73
N ARG A 305 -2.64 -42.33 2.61
CA ARG A 305 -2.24 -41.57 1.42
C ARG A 305 -2.83 -40.18 1.46
N ARG A 306 -2.01 -39.18 1.21
CA ARG A 306 -2.46 -37.78 1.20
C ARG A 306 -3.30 -37.49 -0.03
N LEU A 307 -4.26 -36.58 0.09
CA LEU A 307 -5.21 -36.29 -0.99
C LEU A 307 -4.53 -35.85 -2.29
N PHE A 308 -3.42 -35.10 -2.21
CA PHE A 308 -2.69 -34.70 -3.42
C PHE A 308 -2.07 -35.88 -4.19
N GLU A 309 -1.68 -36.95 -3.49
CA GLU A 309 -1.08 -38.17 -4.09
C GLU A 309 -2.09 -38.98 -4.89
N GLN A 310 -3.39 -38.73 -4.70
CA GLN A 310 -4.45 -39.33 -5.50
C GLN A 310 -4.51 -38.74 -6.91
N PHE A 311 -3.90 -37.57 -7.13
CA PHE A 311 -3.68 -37.02 -8.46
C PHE A 311 -2.31 -37.45 -8.99
N PRO A 312 -2.20 -37.85 -10.27
CA PRO A 312 -0.89 -38.08 -10.90
C PRO A 312 0.06 -36.87 -10.80
N PRO A 313 1.38 -37.06 -10.68
CA PRO A 313 2.38 -35.97 -10.65
C PRO A 313 2.31 -34.99 -11.83
N ASP A 314 1.87 -35.47 -12.99
CA ASP A 314 1.71 -34.69 -14.21
C ASP A 314 0.26 -34.21 -14.42
N PHE A 315 -0.62 -34.32 -13.42
CA PHE A 315 -2.06 -34.07 -13.59
C PHE A 315 -2.41 -32.60 -13.87
N PHE A 316 -1.69 -31.66 -13.26
CA PHE A 316 -1.89 -30.22 -13.43
C PHE A 316 -0.87 -29.62 -14.42
N ASP A 317 -1.29 -28.63 -15.21
CA ASP A 317 -0.41 -27.87 -16.10
C ASP A 317 0.00 -26.52 -15.48
N LEU A 318 -0.85 -26.01 -14.59
CA LEU A 318 -0.66 -24.74 -13.89
C LEU A 318 -1.13 -24.87 -12.46
N ILE A 319 -0.29 -24.45 -11.51
CA ILE A 319 -0.63 -24.28 -10.10
C ILE A 319 -0.46 -22.80 -9.76
N ILE A 320 -1.54 -22.16 -9.32
CA ILE A 320 -1.55 -20.78 -8.84
C ILE A 320 -1.62 -20.83 -7.32
N ILE A 321 -0.74 -20.09 -6.66
CA ILE A 321 -0.63 -20.08 -5.20
C ILE A 321 -0.83 -18.65 -4.71
N ASP A 322 -1.93 -18.41 -4.00
CA ASP A 322 -2.17 -17.13 -3.35
C ASP A 322 -1.56 -17.10 -1.94
N GLU A 323 -0.95 -15.96 -1.57
CA GLU A 323 -0.23 -15.76 -0.31
C GLU A 323 0.92 -16.78 -0.08
N CYS A 324 1.72 -17.04 -1.12
CA CYS A 324 2.79 -18.06 -1.16
C CYS A 324 3.95 -17.88 -0.15
N HIS A 325 3.91 -16.84 0.68
CA HIS A 325 4.87 -16.59 1.76
C HIS A 325 4.43 -17.14 3.12
N ARG A 326 3.14 -17.47 3.32
CA ARG A 326 2.62 -18.00 4.60
C ARG A 326 2.84 -19.51 4.72
N SER A 327 2.85 -20.18 3.59
CA SER A 327 3.19 -21.58 3.48
C SER A 327 4.68 -21.72 3.73
N GLY A 328 5.06 -21.93 4.99
CA GLY A 328 6.41 -22.36 5.36
C GLY A 328 6.83 -23.45 4.38
N PHE A 329 7.91 -23.20 3.65
CA PHE A 329 8.38 -24.04 2.54
C PHE A 329 8.74 -25.48 2.97
N GLY A 330 8.58 -25.82 4.25
CA GLY A 330 8.72 -27.18 4.79
C GLY A 330 7.57 -28.09 4.36
N THR A 331 6.42 -28.04 5.01
CA THR A 331 5.33 -29.03 4.82
C THR A 331 4.76 -28.98 3.40
N TRP A 332 4.59 -27.81 2.80
CA TRP A 332 3.87 -27.69 1.52
C TRP A 332 4.70 -27.97 0.28
N ARG A 333 6.02 -28.04 0.44
CA ARG A 333 6.94 -28.29 -0.66
C ARG A 333 6.71 -29.66 -1.27
N GLU A 334 6.28 -30.66 -0.50
CA GLU A 334 5.97 -31.99 -1.05
C GLU A 334 4.81 -31.94 -2.06
N ILE A 335 3.81 -31.06 -1.86
CA ILE A 335 2.73 -30.86 -2.85
C ILE A 335 3.30 -30.26 -4.15
N LEU A 336 4.18 -29.27 -4.01
CA LEU A 336 4.78 -28.61 -5.16
C LEU A 336 5.75 -29.54 -5.89
N ASP A 337 6.57 -30.29 -5.16
CA ASP A 337 7.52 -31.26 -5.71
C ASP A 337 6.77 -32.42 -6.40
N HIS A 338 5.64 -32.88 -5.85
CA HIS A 338 4.78 -33.86 -6.51
C HIS A 338 4.26 -33.37 -7.86
N PHE A 339 3.91 -32.08 -7.97
CA PHE A 339 3.45 -31.47 -9.22
C PHE A 339 4.54 -30.69 -9.98
N GLU A 340 5.82 -31.04 -9.80
CA GLU A 340 6.96 -30.28 -10.32
C GLU A 340 6.88 -29.96 -11.83
N SER A 341 6.25 -30.86 -12.60
CA SER A 341 6.08 -30.72 -14.04
C SER A 341 5.24 -29.50 -14.45
N ALA A 342 4.32 -29.05 -13.59
CA ALA A 342 3.43 -27.92 -13.80
C ALA A 342 4.18 -26.59 -13.70
N VAL A 343 3.61 -25.54 -14.31
CA VAL A 343 4.03 -24.17 -14.01
C VAL A 343 3.48 -23.78 -12.64
N HIS A 344 4.33 -23.29 -11.76
CA HIS A 344 3.96 -22.74 -10.45
C HIS A 344 4.03 -21.22 -10.50
N LEU A 345 2.86 -20.60 -10.39
CA LEU A 345 2.68 -19.16 -10.29
C LEU A 345 2.41 -18.79 -8.82
N GLY A 346 3.44 -18.30 -8.14
CA GLY A 346 3.32 -17.74 -6.80
C GLY A 346 2.81 -16.30 -6.84
N MET A 347 1.90 -15.95 -5.94
CA MET A 347 1.41 -14.59 -5.75
C MET A 347 1.52 -14.19 -4.29
N THR A 348 2.15 -13.06 -4.01
CA THR A 348 2.31 -12.52 -2.64
C THR A 348 2.05 -11.01 -2.61
N ALA A 349 1.59 -10.51 -1.47
CA ALA A 349 1.49 -9.08 -1.18
C ALA A 349 2.71 -8.50 -0.48
N THR A 350 3.66 -9.34 -0.07
CA THR A 350 4.81 -8.94 0.73
C THR A 350 6.09 -9.04 -0.09
N PRO A 351 6.93 -7.99 -0.12
CA PRO A 351 8.22 -8.04 -0.80
C PRO A 351 9.15 -9.06 -0.12
N LYS A 352 10.33 -9.29 -0.71
CA LYS A 352 11.36 -10.13 -0.09
C LYS A 352 11.75 -9.56 1.27
N GLN A 353 11.66 -10.38 2.30
CA GLN A 353 11.95 -10.14 3.71
C GLN A 353 12.69 -11.36 4.24
N ASP A 354 13.33 -11.27 5.40
CA ASP A 354 14.07 -12.39 5.98
C ASP A 354 13.15 -13.61 6.23
N ASP A 355 11.90 -13.36 6.63
CA ASP A 355 10.87 -14.37 6.88
C ASP A 355 10.36 -15.11 5.61
N ASN A 356 10.66 -14.64 4.40
CA ASN A 356 10.16 -15.24 3.14
C ASN A 356 11.24 -15.44 2.07
N ILE A 357 12.51 -15.53 2.48
CA ILE A 357 13.66 -15.75 1.58
C ILE A 357 13.43 -17.00 0.72
N ASP A 358 12.93 -18.08 1.30
CA ASP A 358 12.71 -19.36 0.62
C ASP A 358 11.67 -19.25 -0.51
N THR A 359 10.62 -18.44 -0.31
CA THR A 359 9.63 -18.17 -1.36
C THR A 359 10.27 -17.52 -2.57
N TYR A 360 11.09 -16.49 -2.37
CA TYR A 360 11.79 -15.83 -3.48
C TYR A 360 12.86 -16.74 -4.08
N ALA A 361 13.56 -17.52 -3.26
CA ALA A 361 14.55 -18.48 -3.74
C ALA A 361 13.93 -19.53 -4.66
N TYR A 362 12.72 -20.04 -4.34
CA TYR A 362 12.02 -21.00 -5.18
C TYR A 362 11.39 -20.38 -6.43
N PHE A 363 10.57 -19.34 -6.27
CA PHE A 363 9.78 -18.81 -7.39
C PHE A 363 10.59 -17.91 -8.34
N CYS A 364 11.71 -17.35 -7.88
CA CYS A 364 12.61 -16.55 -8.72
C CYS A 364 13.86 -17.33 -9.14
N ALA A 365 13.93 -18.64 -8.89
CA ALA A 365 15.10 -19.47 -9.22
C ALA A 365 15.49 -19.41 -10.71
N GLU A 366 14.50 -19.24 -11.59
CA GLU A 366 14.67 -19.18 -13.05
C GLU A 366 14.77 -17.73 -13.59
N GLU A 367 14.71 -16.72 -12.73
CA GLU A 367 14.82 -15.32 -13.14
C GLU A 367 16.29 -14.93 -13.37
N PRO A 368 16.58 -14.01 -14.31
CA PRO A 368 17.94 -13.54 -14.52
C PRO A 368 18.46 -12.79 -13.27
N PRO A 369 19.72 -13.04 -12.85
CA PRO A 369 20.32 -12.33 -11.73
C PRO A 369 20.60 -10.87 -12.09
N ILE A 370 20.33 -9.96 -11.16
CA ILE A 370 20.66 -8.53 -11.27
C ILE A 370 21.65 -8.18 -10.15
N PRO A 371 22.76 -7.46 -10.42
CA PRO A 371 23.66 -6.99 -9.37
C PRO A 371 22.91 -6.17 -8.31
N VAL A 372 23.18 -6.43 -7.03
CA VAL A 372 22.61 -5.66 -5.92
C VAL A 372 23.04 -4.19 -6.01
N ASN A 373 24.31 -3.97 -6.38
CA ASN A 373 24.86 -2.69 -6.74
C ASN A 373 25.49 -2.79 -8.14
N PRO A 374 24.99 -2.06 -9.15
CA PRO A 374 25.62 -2.01 -10.46
C PRO A 374 27.07 -1.51 -10.44
N GLU A 375 27.43 -0.70 -9.44
CA GLU A 375 28.78 -0.14 -9.26
C GLU A 375 29.71 -1.05 -8.45
N ASP A 376 29.17 -2.06 -7.74
CA ASP A 376 29.92 -3.00 -6.91
C ASP A 376 29.32 -4.42 -7.03
N PRO A 377 29.71 -5.19 -8.07
CA PRO A 377 29.18 -6.52 -8.35
C PRO A 377 29.47 -7.56 -7.24
N ASP A 378 30.47 -7.32 -6.39
CA ASP A 378 30.86 -8.23 -5.31
C ASP A 378 29.85 -8.24 -4.15
N GLN A 379 28.91 -7.28 -4.12
CA GLN A 379 27.80 -7.25 -3.14
C GLN A 379 26.69 -8.28 -3.40
N GLY A 380 26.85 -9.10 -4.44
CA GLY A 380 25.97 -10.21 -4.78
C GLY A 380 24.87 -9.86 -5.79
N VAL A 381 24.00 -10.83 -6.05
CA VAL A 381 22.94 -10.74 -7.05
C VAL A 381 21.55 -10.97 -6.45
N LEU A 382 20.54 -10.34 -7.06
CA LEU A 382 19.13 -10.47 -6.74
C LEU A 382 18.39 -11.07 -7.94
N HIS A 383 17.51 -12.04 -7.66
CA HIS A 383 16.55 -12.55 -8.63
C HIS A 383 15.19 -11.89 -8.36
N PRO A 384 14.80 -10.86 -9.13
CA PRO A 384 13.56 -10.14 -8.89
C PRO A 384 12.34 -11.01 -9.24
N PRO A 385 11.16 -10.75 -8.64
CA PRO A 385 9.93 -11.37 -9.11
C PRO A 385 9.63 -10.96 -10.55
N ALA A 386 8.86 -11.78 -11.26
CA ALA A 386 8.46 -11.53 -12.64
C ALA A 386 7.81 -10.16 -12.86
N PHE A 387 7.04 -9.72 -11.86
CA PHE A 387 6.53 -8.36 -11.79
C PHE A 387 6.27 -7.95 -10.33
N GLN A 388 6.41 -6.66 -10.07
CA GLN A 388 6.25 -6.08 -8.75
C GLN A 388 5.40 -4.80 -8.80
N TYR A 389 4.42 -4.69 -7.90
CA TYR A 389 3.59 -3.49 -7.73
C TYR A 389 3.36 -3.21 -6.24
N SER A 390 4.03 -2.18 -5.73
CA SER A 390 4.12 -1.87 -4.30
C SER A 390 2.88 -1.12 -3.79
N LEU A 391 2.76 -1.05 -2.45
CA LEU A 391 1.71 -0.25 -1.82
C LEU A 391 1.94 1.25 -2.13
N GLY A 392 3.19 1.71 -2.04
CA GLY A 392 3.58 3.07 -2.40
C GLY A 392 3.19 3.46 -3.81
N GLN A 393 3.46 2.59 -4.79
CA GLN A 393 3.04 2.81 -6.19
C GLN A 393 1.51 2.83 -6.31
N GLY A 394 0.81 1.93 -5.62
CA GLY A 394 -0.65 1.91 -5.56
C GLY A 394 -1.27 3.21 -5.02
N ILE A 395 -0.63 3.83 -4.03
CA ILE A 395 -1.05 5.13 -3.46
C ILE A 395 -0.76 6.25 -4.46
N GLU A 396 0.43 6.27 -5.05
CA GLU A 396 0.87 7.28 -6.02
C GLU A 396 -0.03 7.29 -7.27
N ASP A 397 -0.42 6.12 -7.77
CA ASP A 397 -1.34 6.00 -8.90
C ASP A 397 -2.81 6.27 -8.52
N GLY A 398 -3.11 6.43 -7.21
CA GLY A 398 -4.46 6.66 -6.70
C GLY A 398 -5.38 5.45 -6.72
N PHE A 399 -4.83 4.25 -6.89
CA PHE A 399 -5.57 2.98 -6.90
C PHE A 399 -5.76 2.38 -5.51
N LEU A 400 -4.90 2.76 -4.57
CA LEU A 400 -4.98 2.43 -3.15
C LEU A 400 -5.15 3.71 -2.32
N ALA A 401 -5.81 3.54 -1.17
CA ALA A 401 -6.06 4.60 -0.22
C ALA A 401 -4.75 5.01 0.48
N THR A 402 -4.51 6.31 0.60
CA THR A 402 -3.42 6.85 1.43
C THR A 402 -3.73 6.68 2.93
N TYR A 403 -2.75 6.89 3.80
CA TYR A 403 -2.94 6.74 5.24
C TYR A 403 -2.25 7.78 6.12
N LYS A 404 -2.84 8.02 7.29
CA LYS A 404 -2.29 8.86 8.37
C LYS A 404 -1.96 7.97 9.57
N ILE A 405 -0.81 8.19 10.21
CA ILE A 405 -0.38 7.40 11.37
C ILE A 405 -0.51 8.24 12.64
N HIS A 406 -1.21 7.69 13.63
CA HIS A 406 -1.27 8.20 15.00
C HIS A 406 -0.49 7.25 15.90
N ARG A 407 0.70 7.65 16.34
CA ARG A 407 1.50 6.89 17.30
C ARG A 407 1.21 7.43 18.69
N VAL A 408 0.83 6.53 19.59
CA VAL A 408 0.47 6.88 20.96
C VAL A 408 1.18 5.94 21.90
N ARG A 409 1.82 6.46 22.95
CA ARG A 409 2.45 5.64 24.00
C ARG A 409 1.95 6.08 25.36
N THR A 410 1.67 5.12 26.22
CA THR A 410 1.44 5.41 27.64
C THR A 410 2.77 5.58 28.37
N ASN A 411 2.75 6.17 29.56
CA ASN A 411 3.90 6.19 30.47
C ASN A 411 4.44 4.77 30.72
N VAL A 412 3.55 3.81 30.99
CA VAL A 412 3.92 2.40 31.24
C VAL A 412 4.52 1.72 30.01
N ASP A 413 4.06 2.04 28.80
CA ASP A 413 4.65 1.53 27.54
C ASP A 413 6.02 2.14 27.23
N LYS A 414 6.29 3.35 27.72
CA LYS A 414 7.55 4.07 27.50
C LYS A 414 8.64 3.60 28.46
N GLU A 415 8.29 3.43 29.74
CA GLU A 415 9.23 3.15 30.83
C GLU A 415 9.34 1.66 31.16
N GLY A 416 8.31 0.88 30.83
CA GLY A 416 8.13 -0.47 31.33
C GLY A 416 7.46 -0.49 32.71
N LEU A 417 7.05 -1.67 33.16
CA LEU A 417 6.42 -1.87 34.46
C LEU A 417 7.34 -2.71 35.35
N ARG A 418 7.80 -2.15 36.46
CA ARG A 418 8.49 -2.88 37.53
C ARG A 418 7.51 -3.17 38.66
N LEU A 419 7.48 -4.43 39.13
CA LEU A 419 6.47 -4.85 40.10
C LEU A 419 6.67 -4.25 41.49
N GLU A 420 7.93 -4.03 41.91
CA GLU A 420 8.22 -3.39 43.20
C GLU A 420 7.76 -1.93 43.22
N GLU A 421 8.08 -1.16 42.17
CA GLU A 421 7.62 0.23 42.02
C GLU A 421 6.08 0.30 41.99
N ALA A 422 5.42 -0.65 41.30
CA ALA A 422 3.96 -0.75 41.29
C ALA A 422 3.36 -0.98 42.70
N ARG A 423 4.01 -1.80 43.53
CA ARG A 423 3.58 -2.04 44.92
C ARG A 423 3.79 -0.80 45.79
N GLU A 424 4.90 -0.10 45.61
CA GLU A 424 5.22 1.13 46.35
C GLU A 424 4.18 2.24 46.14
N ILE A 425 3.65 2.35 44.92
CA ILE A 425 2.57 3.30 44.59
C ILE A 425 1.17 2.80 44.95
N GLY A 426 1.05 1.62 45.59
CA GLY A 426 -0.21 1.07 46.09
C GLY A 426 -1.01 0.24 45.08
N ALA A 427 -0.42 -0.18 43.96
CA ALA A 427 -1.09 -1.06 43.00
C ALA A 427 -1.25 -2.50 43.56
N GLU A 428 -2.41 -3.11 43.32
CA GLU A 428 -2.69 -4.50 43.66
C GLU A 428 -2.02 -5.42 42.64
N VAL A 429 -1.00 -6.17 43.06
CA VAL A 429 -0.28 -7.15 42.23
C VAL A 429 -0.69 -8.57 42.61
N ILE A 430 -1.46 -9.22 41.74
CA ILE A 430 -1.94 -10.60 41.92
C ILE A 430 -1.08 -11.52 41.06
N ILE A 431 -0.30 -12.40 41.70
CA ILE A 431 0.54 -13.40 41.04
C ILE A 431 -0.08 -14.79 41.31
N PRO A 432 -0.49 -15.54 40.29
CA PRO A 432 -0.93 -16.93 40.45
C PRO A 432 0.16 -17.81 41.08
N GLU A 433 -0.21 -18.73 41.98
CA GLU A 433 0.74 -19.59 42.73
C GLU A 433 1.68 -20.41 41.83
N GLU A 434 1.27 -20.68 40.59
CA GLU A 434 2.01 -21.48 39.61
C GLU A 434 3.04 -20.66 38.79
N LEU A 435 3.15 -19.34 39.01
CA LEU A 435 3.98 -18.44 38.21
C LEU A 435 5.11 -17.76 38.98
N GLU A 436 6.30 -17.77 38.40
CA GLU A 436 7.41 -16.89 38.80
C GLU A 436 7.28 -15.53 38.09
N ALA A 437 7.27 -14.46 38.87
CA ALA A 437 7.20 -13.10 38.35
C ALA A 437 8.59 -12.58 37.97
N LYS A 438 8.69 -11.89 36.83
CA LYS A 438 9.87 -11.13 36.40
C LYS A 438 9.93 -9.82 37.18
N GLU A 439 11.13 -9.24 37.31
CA GLU A 439 11.31 -7.93 37.92
C GLU A 439 10.63 -6.80 37.11
N ALA A 440 10.72 -6.88 35.79
CA ALA A 440 10.18 -5.90 34.87
C ALA A 440 9.47 -6.54 33.66
N TYR A 441 8.43 -5.87 33.20
CA TYR A 441 7.62 -6.23 32.03
C TYR A 441 7.54 -5.04 31.07
N TYR A 442 7.51 -5.31 29.77
CA TYR A 442 7.41 -4.28 28.74
C TYR A 442 6.21 -4.57 27.81
N THR A 443 6.00 -3.69 26.83
CA THR A 443 4.85 -3.77 25.91
C THR A 443 4.60 -5.15 25.27
N PRO A 444 5.61 -5.95 24.87
CA PRO A 444 5.38 -7.29 24.31
C PRO A 444 4.81 -8.31 25.31
N GLU A 445 5.03 -8.12 26.61
CA GLU A 445 4.50 -8.98 27.66
C GLU A 445 3.12 -8.55 28.16
N PHE A 446 2.74 -7.28 27.95
CA PHE A 446 1.44 -6.75 28.36
C PHE A 446 0.28 -7.45 27.64
N GLU A 447 -0.75 -7.79 28.41
CA GLU A 447 -1.91 -8.62 28.05
C GLU A 447 -1.55 -10.03 27.54
N ARG A 448 -0.27 -10.43 27.54
CA ARG A 448 0.18 -11.79 27.20
C ARG A 448 0.56 -12.57 28.46
N GLU A 449 1.43 -12.00 29.28
CA GLU A 449 1.94 -12.56 30.53
C GLU A 449 1.38 -11.81 31.75
N ILE A 450 1.20 -10.50 31.60
CA ILE A 450 0.70 -9.59 32.65
C ILE A 450 -0.51 -8.81 32.13
N THR A 451 -1.62 -8.82 32.87
CA THR A 451 -2.86 -8.11 32.54
C THR A 451 -2.87 -6.77 33.27
N LEU A 452 -3.09 -5.68 32.53
CA LEU A 452 -3.07 -4.31 33.01
C LEU A 452 -4.43 -3.63 32.69
N PRO A 453 -5.48 -3.86 33.49
CA PRO A 453 -6.81 -3.32 33.22
C PRO A 453 -6.84 -1.78 33.12
N ASP A 454 -6.05 -1.09 33.96
CA ASP A 454 -5.96 0.38 33.92
C ASP A 454 -5.37 0.90 32.62
N ARG A 455 -4.34 0.21 32.10
CA ARG A 455 -3.77 0.52 30.78
C ARG A 455 -4.82 0.35 29.69
N THR A 456 -5.53 -0.78 29.67
CA THR A 456 -6.58 -1.05 28.68
C THR A 456 -7.69 0.00 28.74
N ARG A 457 -8.12 0.40 29.94
CA ARG A 457 -9.12 1.47 30.13
C ARG A 457 -8.66 2.82 29.57
N VAL A 458 -7.41 3.22 29.82
CA VAL A 458 -6.84 4.47 29.29
C VAL A 458 -6.73 4.43 27.76
N LEU A 459 -6.24 3.33 27.19
CA LEU A 459 -6.15 3.16 25.74
C LEU A 459 -7.53 3.22 25.06
N VAL A 460 -8.55 2.59 25.65
CA VAL A 460 -9.91 2.61 25.11
C VAL A 460 -10.56 3.99 25.26
N ALA A 461 -10.36 4.67 26.39
CA ALA A 461 -10.84 6.05 26.58
C ALA A 461 -10.23 7.00 25.55
N HIS A 462 -8.92 6.91 25.35
CA HIS A 462 -8.21 7.68 24.32
C HIS A 462 -8.72 7.34 22.91
N LEU A 463 -8.88 6.05 22.59
CA LEU A 463 -9.44 5.61 21.31
C LEU A 463 -10.85 6.16 21.09
N ALA A 464 -11.73 6.09 22.10
CA ALA A 464 -13.09 6.60 22.01
C ALA A 464 -13.11 8.12 21.74
N GLY A 465 -12.24 8.88 22.42
CA GLY A 465 -12.06 10.31 22.16
C GLY A 465 -11.67 10.59 20.70
N MET A 466 -10.68 9.86 20.17
CA MET A 466 -10.29 9.95 18.75
C MET A 466 -11.44 9.60 17.80
N LEU A 467 -12.13 8.48 18.02
CA LEU A 467 -13.21 8.03 17.16
C LEU A 467 -14.39 9.01 17.16
N ARG A 468 -14.69 9.66 18.29
CA ARG A 468 -15.68 10.76 18.34
C ARG A 468 -15.27 11.95 17.49
N ARG A 469 -14.01 12.38 17.56
CA ARG A 469 -13.47 13.47 16.73
C ARG A 469 -13.47 13.12 15.23
N PHE A 470 -13.04 11.91 14.89
CA PHE A 470 -12.94 11.48 13.49
C PHE A 470 -14.30 11.20 12.85
N GLY A 471 -15.26 10.76 13.65
CA GLY A 471 -16.60 10.37 13.22
C GLY A 471 -16.98 9.03 13.86
N PRO A 472 -17.97 9.00 14.77
CA PRO A 472 -18.28 7.82 15.60
C PRO A 472 -18.81 6.62 14.81
N MET A 473 -19.23 6.80 13.56
CA MET A 473 -19.75 5.73 12.68
C MET A 473 -18.71 5.22 11.67
N GLN A 474 -17.44 5.64 11.78
CA GLN A 474 -16.39 5.18 10.88
C GLN A 474 -15.94 3.77 11.24
N LYS A 475 -16.06 2.82 10.29
CA LYS A 475 -15.70 1.41 10.53
C LYS A 475 -14.24 1.29 10.99
N THR A 476 -14.06 0.56 12.10
CA THR A 476 -12.79 0.48 12.82
C THR A 476 -12.45 -0.97 13.14
N MET A 477 -11.20 -1.38 12.89
CA MET A 477 -10.68 -2.71 13.25
C MET A 477 -9.67 -2.57 14.37
N VAL A 478 -9.86 -3.30 15.48
CA VAL A 478 -8.96 -3.25 16.64
C VAL A 478 -8.29 -4.60 16.86
N PHE A 479 -6.96 -4.63 16.70
CA PHE A 479 -6.14 -5.82 16.87
C PHE A 479 -5.63 -5.92 18.31
N CYS A 480 -6.22 -6.84 19.05
CA CYS A 480 -6.00 -7.10 20.47
C CYS A 480 -5.08 -8.31 20.67
N VAL A 481 -4.50 -8.43 21.86
CA VAL A 481 -3.49 -9.47 22.16
C VAL A 481 -4.08 -10.87 22.12
N ASP A 482 -5.23 -11.07 22.74
CA ASP A 482 -5.98 -12.33 22.74
C ASP A 482 -7.49 -12.10 22.74
N MET A 483 -8.25 -13.19 22.83
CA MET A 483 -9.70 -13.18 22.72
C MET A 483 -10.37 -12.49 23.91
N LYS A 484 -9.83 -12.67 25.13
CA LYS A 484 -10.32 -12.01 26.35
C LYS A 484 -10.09 -10.51 26.27
N HIS A 485 -8.91 -10.09 25.82
CA HIS A 485 -8.61 -8.68 25.60
C HIS A 485 -9.52 -8.07 24.52
N ALA A 486 -9.80 -8.80 23.43
CA ALA A 486 -10.74 -8.34 22.40
C ALA A 486 -12.18 -8.13 22.92
N GLN A 487 -12.67 -9.05 23.75
CA GLN A 487 -13.99 -8.93 24.40
C GLN A 487 -14.03 -7.75 25.37
N GLU A 488 -12.98 -7.56 26.18
CA GLU A 488 -12.91 -6.44 27.13
C GLU A 488 -12.85 -5.09 26.43
N VAL A 489 -12.05 -4.96 25.35
CA VAL A 489 -12.00 -3.73 24.54
C VAL A 489 -13.35 -3.43 23.90
N ALA A 490 -14.05 -4.45 23.39
CA ALA A 490 -15.39 -4.27 22.82
C ALA A 490 -16.39 -3.77 23.89
N ARG A 491 -16.38 -4.38 25.07
CA ARG A 491 -17.22 -3.97 26.21
C ARG A 491 -16.95 -2.52 26.62
N LEU A 492 -15.69 -2.13 26.78
CA LEU A 492 -15.30 -0.77 27.15
C LEU A 492 -15.67 0.25 26.08
N LEU A 493 -15.54 -0.09 24.79
CA LEU A 493 -15.99 0.77 23.69
C LEU A 493 -17.52 0.92 23.67
N ASN A 494 -18.28 -0.17 23.86
CA ASN A 494 -19.74 -0.08 23.96
C ASN A 494 -20.19 0.84 25.10
N ASN A 495 -19.52 0.76 26.26
CA ASN A 495 -19.77 1.69 27.37
C ASN A 495 -19.44 3.15 26.98
N ALA A 496 -18.30 3.36 26.31
CA ALA A 496 -17.87 4.70 25.90
C ALA A 496 -18.76 5.32 24.81
N PHE A 497 -19.57 4.53 24.11
CA PHE A 497 -20.51 4.95 23.05
C PHE A 497 -21.98 4.63 23.38
N ALA A 498 -22.30 4.40 24.65
CA ALA A 498 -23.65 4.05 25.09
C ALA A 498 -24.70 5.13 24.75
N ASP A 499 -24.28 6.40 24.70
CA ASP A 499 -25.08 7.56 24.27
C ASP A 499 -25.61 7.45 22.83
N LEU A 500 -24.99 6.64 21.97
CA LEU A 500 -25.46 6.42 20.60
C LEU A 500 -26.66 5.45 20.52
N GLY A 501 -26.98 4.73 21.59
CA GLY A 501 -28.17 3.87 21.65
C GLY A 501 -28.07 2.53 20.89
N PHE A 502 -26.87 2.12 20.46
CA PHE A 502 -26.65 0.86 19.74
C PHE A 502 -26.37 -0.36 20.65
N GLY A 503 -26.20 -0.13 21.95
CA GLY A 503 -25.93 -1.21 22.91
C GLY A 503 -24.67 -2.01 22.57
N GLU A 504 -24.77 -3.33 22.61
CA GLU A 504 -23.66 -4.26 22.36
C GLU A 504 -23.31 -4.44 20.88
N ASP A 505 -24.13 -3.90 19.95
CA ASP A 505 -23.93 -4.06 18.50
C ASP A 505 -22.98 -3.01 17.90
N TYR A 506 -22.54 -2.00 18.67
CA TYR A 506 -21.61 -0.98 18.19
C TYR A 506 -20.20 -1.54 17.99
N ALA A 507 -19.62 -2.12 19.05
CA ALA A 507 -18.33 -2.78 19.06
C ALA A 507 -18.50 -4.27 19.37
N VAL A 508 -18.08 -5.13 18.45
CA VAL A 508 -18.27 -6.58 18.55
C VAL A 508 -16.94 -7.34 18.48
N PRO A 509 -16.75 -8.40 19.29
CA PRO A 509 -15.58 -9.25 19.22
C PRO A 509 -15.75 -10.30 18.10
N ILE A 510 -14.94 -10.21 17.05
CA ILE A 510 -14.87 -11.23 16.00
C ILE A 510 -13.72 -12.19 16.35
N VAL A 511 -14.03 -13.15 17.22
CA VAL A 511 -13.10 -14.18 17.73
C VAL A 511 -13.72 -15.57 17.61
N SER A 512 -12.91 -16.64 17.67
CA SER A 512 -13.37 -18.01 17.41
C SER A 512 -14.39 -18.54 18.43
N GLU A 513 -14.28 -18.14 19.70
CA GLU A 513 -15.19 -18.55 20.79
C GLU A 513 -16.64 -18.05 20.57
N GLU A 514 -16.84 -16.99 19.78
CA GLU A 514 -18.16 -16.44 19.48
C GLU A 514 -18.90 -17.23 18.38
N GLY A 515 -18.23 -18.20 17.73
CA GLY A 515 -18.84 -19.15 16.80
C GLY A 515 -19.66 -18.50 15.66
N GLU A 516 -20.92 -18.89 15.54
CA GLU A 516 -21.85 -18.38 14.51
C GLU A 516 -22.16 -16.87 14.64
N ARG A 517 -22.08 -16.31 15.86
CA ARG A 517 -22.26 -14.86 16.06
C ARG A 517 -21.13 -14.09 15.37
N ALA A 518 -19.89 -14.55 15.53
CA ALA A 518 -18.72 -13.96 14.88
C ALA A 518 -18.87 -13.90 13.36
N ARG A 519 -19.36 -15.00 12.75
CA ARG A 519 -19.59 -15.10 11.30
C ARG A 519 -20.65 -14.11 10.82
N ARG A 520 -21.73 -13.96 11.58
CA ARG A 520 -22.81 -12.99 11.27
C ARG A 520 -22.30 -11.56 11.35
N TRP A 521 -21.64 -11.21 12.45
CA TRP A 521 -21.04 -9.88 12.62
C TRP A 521 -20.00 -9.58 11.56
N LEU A 522 -19.17 -10.56 11.21
CA LEU A 522 -18.19 -10.43 10.13
C LEU A 522 -18.87 -10.10 8.80
N ASN A 523 -19.90 -10.85 8.41
CA ASN A 523 -20.63 -10.60 7.17
C ASN A 523 -21.25 -9.19 7.14
N GLN A 524 -21.85 -8.75 8.25
CA GLN A 524 -22.41 -7.40 8.38
C GLN A 524 -21.31 -6.32 8.36
N PHE A 525 -20.18 -6.57 9.02
CA PHE A 525 -19.05 -5.65 9.06
C PHE A 525 -18.40 -5.46 7.68
N GLN A 526 -18.36 -6.50 6.85
CA GLN A 526 -17.84 -6.44 5.48
C GLN A 526 -18.75 -5.67 4.52
N ASP A 527 -20.06 -5.69 4.74
CA ASP A 527 -21.05 -5.03 3.89
C ASP A 527 -20.98 -3.50 4.08
N SER A 528 -20.68 -2.78 3.01
CA SER A 528 -20.52 -1.32 3.06
C SER A 528 -21.85 -0.58 3.19
N ASP A 529 -22.98 -1.24 2.90
CA ASP A 529 -24.33 -0.70 3.10
C ASP A 529 -24.80 -0.83 4.56
N LYS A 530 -24.10 -1.62 5.39
CA LYS A 530 -24.43 -1.80 6.81
C LYS A 530 -23.64 -0.83 7.68
N SER A 531 -24.36 -0.10 8.51
CA SER A 531 -23.81 0.83 9.50
C SER A 531 -23.29 0.15 10.77
N LEU A 532 -23.79 -1.06 11.09
CA LEU A 532 -23.39 -1.84 12.26
C LEU A 532 -22.91 -3.24 11.84
N PRO A 533 -21.95 -3.82 12.59
CA PRO A 533 -21.19 -3.20 13.68
C PRO A 533 -20.23 -2.10 13.17
N VAL A 534 -19.89 -1.12 14.01
CA VAL A 534 -18.92 -0.05 13.65
C VAL A 534 -17.49 -0.48 14.00
N VAL A 535 -17.31 -1.11 15.16
CA VAL A 535 -15.98 -1.54 15.62
C VAL A 535 -15.92 -3.06 15.69
N ALA A 536 -14.92 -3.64 15.05
CA ALA A 536 -14.62 -5.06 15.14
C ALA A 536 -13.31 -5.26 15.91
N THR A 537 -13.38 -5.85 17.10
CA THR A 537 -12.20 -6.24 17.87
C THR A 537 -11.82 -7.69 17.54
N THR A 538 -10.53 -7.99 17.44
CA THR A 538 -10.04 -9.32 17.05
C THR A 538 -8.68 -9.62 17.68
N ALA A 539 -8.39 -10.91 17.91
CA ALA A 539 -7.02 -11.36 18.11
C ALA A 539 -6.33 -11.64 16.76
N GLU A 540 -6.91 -12.54 15.95
CA GLU A 540 -6.29 -13.02 14.71
C GLU A 540 -7.25 -13.19 13.52
N LEU A 541 -8.56 -13.41 13.73
CA LEU A 541 -9.49 -13.75 12.64
C LEU A 541 -9.52 -12.70 11.54
N LEU A 542 -9.43 -11.42 11.89
CA LEU A 542 -9.38 -10.34 10.89
C LEU A 542 -7.97 -10.03 10.39
N SER A 543 -6.96 -10.86 10.65
CA SER A 543 -5.59 -10.63 10.14
C SER A 543 -5.43 -11.06 8.68
N THR A 544 -6.11 -12.13 8.23
CA THR A 544 -6.09 -12.66 6.83
C THR A 544 -7.48 -12.94 6.27
N GLY A 545 -7.71 -12.72 4.97
CA GLY A 545 -8.90 -13.22 4.26
C GLY A 545 -10.23 -12.46 4.41
N VAL A 546 -10.27 -11.35 5.14
CA VAL A 546 -11.49 -10.51 5.27
C VAL A 546 -11.37 -9.29 4.37
N ASP A 547 -12.45 -8.90 3.70
CA ASP A 547 -12.51 -7.72 2.83
C ASP A 547 -13.50 -6.71 3.39
N VAL A 548 -13.00 -5.56 3.89
CA VAL A 548 -13.81 -4.46 4.44
C VAL A 548 -13.38 -3.16 3.77
N PRO A 549 -13.86 -2.87 2.55
CA PRO A 549 -13.42 -1.68 1.79
C PRO A 549 -13.63 -0.38 2.55
N SER A 550 -14.71 -0.29 3.34
CA SER A 550 -15.12 0.89 4.13
C SER A 550 -14.36 1.10 5.45
N ALA A 551 -13.39 0.23 5.81
CA ALA A 551 -12.63 0.34 7.06
C ALA A 551 -11.71 1.57 7.10
N ARG A 552 -12.08 2.60 7.88
CA ARG A 552 -11.36 3.88 7.95
C ARG A 552 -10.30 3.93 9.05
N ASN A 553 -10.36 3.05 10.04
CA ASN A 553 -9.39 3.04 11.14
C ASN A 553 -8.86 1.60 11.38
N ILE A 554 -7.55 1.45 11.46
CA ILE A 554 -6.83 0.22 11.81
C ILE A 554 -6.07 0.49 13.11
N VAL A 555 -6.42 -0.20 14.20
CA VAL A 555 -5.92 0.07 15.54
C VAL A 555 -5.08 -1.11 16.04
N PHE A 556 -3.83 -0.85 16.43
CA PHE A 556 -2.95 -1.82 17.06
C PHE A 556 -2.93 -1.64 18.57
N MET A 557 -3.53 -2.59 19.30
CA MET A 557 -3.40 -2.76 20.75
C MET A 557 -2.57 -4.00 21.12
N LYS A 558 -1.96 -4.65 20.12
CA LYS A 558 -1.04 -5.77 20.27
C LYS A 558 0.28 -5.49 19.55
N THR A 559 1.38 -6.01 20.07
CA THR A 559 2.66 -5.97 19.36
C THR A 559 2.62 -6.89 18.15
N ILE A 560 3.04 -6.40 16.99
CA ILE A 560 3.27 -7.21 15.80
C ILE A 560 4.77 -7.39 15.62
N ALA A 561 5.23 -8.64 15.48
CA ALA A 561 6.63 -8.95 15.22
C ALA A 561 6.89 -9.11 13.72
N SER A 562 6.05 -9.89 13.02
CA SER A 562 6.27 -10.18 11.60
C SER A 562 5.83 -9.02 10.69
N PRO A 563 6.72 -8.50 9.83
CA PRO A 563 6.38 -7.52 8.79
C PRO A 563 5.27 -8.02 7.86
N ILE A 564 5.22 -9.33 7.62
CA ILE A 564 4.22 -9.97 6.76
C ILE A 564 2.82 -9.77 7.33
N VAL A 565 2.64 -10.10 8.61
CA VAL A 565 1.36 -9.96 9.31
C VAL A 565 0.95 -8.49 9.36
N PHE A 566 1.90 -7.59 9.65
CA PHE A 566 1.67 -6.15 9.66
C PHE A 566 1.14 -5.65 8.31
N LYS A 567 1.83 -5.99 7.20
CA LYS A 567 1.43 -5.59 5.83
C LYS A 567 0.05 -6.10 5.45
N GLN A 568 -0.30 -7.32 5.85
CA GLN A 568 -1.63 -7.86 5.61
C GLN A 568 -2.72 -7.16 6.42
N ILE A 569 -2.42 -6.73 7.65
CA ILE A 569 -3.35 -5.95 8.46
C ILE A 569 -3.58 -4.57 7.84
N ILE A 570 -2.52 -3.80 7.56
CA ILE A 570 -2.68 -2.46 6.99
C ILE A 570 -3.28 -2.51 5.59
N GLY A 571 -2.99 -3.55 4.81
CA GLY A 571 -3.53 -3.80 3.47
C GLY A 571 -5.06 -3.93 3.40
N ARG A 572 -5.74 -3.96 4.54
CA ARG A 572 -7.21 -3.95 4.64
C ARG A 572 -7.76 -2.54 4.56
N GLY A 573 -7.04 -1.58 5.13
CA GLY A 573 -7.38 -0.16 5.04
C GLY A 573 -7.05 0.44 3.67
N THR A 574 -6.20 -0.19 2.87
CA THR A 574 -5.71 0.38 1.59
C THR A 574 -6.74 0.38 0.45
N ARG A 575 -7.92 -0.22 0.64
CA ARG A 575 -8.95 -0.24 -0.40
C ARG A 575 -9.67 1.11 -0.48
N ILE A 576 -9.86 1.61 -1.68
CA ILE A 576 -10.72 2.76 -1.95
C ILE A 576 -12.15 2.26 -2.06
N ASP A 577 -13.07 2.95 -1.39
CA ASP A 577 -14.49 2.62 -1.41
C ASP A 577 -15.32 3.85 -1.83
N PRO A 578 -15.77 3.92 -3.10
CA PRO A 578 -16.62 5.01 -3.57
C PRO A 578 -17.98 5.06 -2.88
N ALA A 579 -18.51 3.93 -2.38
CA ALA A 579 -19.82 3.90 -1.75
C ALA A 579 -19.85 4.70 -0.44
N THR A 580 -18.75 4.67 0.31
CA THR A 580 -18.59 5.42 1.56
C THR A 580 -17.70 6.66 1.44
N ASP A 581 -17.36 7.09 0.21
CA ASP A 581 -16.42 8.17 -0.08
C ASP A 581 -15.08 8.05 0.69
N LYS A 582 -14.57 6.82 0.76
CA LYS A 582 -13.33 6.50 1.45
C LYS A 582 -12.17 6.50 0.47
N LEU A 583 -11.34 7.53 0.57
CA LEU A 583 -10.10 7.70 -0.21
C LEU A 583 -8.83 7.47 0.62
N TRP A 584 -8.94 7.44 1.95
CA TRP A 584 -7.83 7.29 2.88
C TRP A 584 -8.26 6.56 4.16
N PHE A 585 -7.31 6.18 5.01
CA PHE A 585 -7.56 5.55 6.31
C PHE A 585 -6.53 5.95 7.37
N ARG A 586 -6.80 5.63 8.64
CA ARG A 586 -5.90 5.90 9.77
C ARG A 586 -5.31 4.62 10.32
N ILE A 587 -4.03 4.68 10.69
CA ILE A 587 -3.37 3.67 11.50
C ILE A 587 -3.16 4.27 12.89
N ILE A 588 -3.79 3.69 13.90
CA ILE A 588 -3.66 4.10 15.30
C ILE A 588 -2.81 3.05 16.00
N ASP A 589 -1.63 3.44 16.46
CA ASP A 589 -0.60 2.52 16.91
C ASP A 589 -0.22 2.78 18.38
N TYR A 590 -0.71 1.92 19.27
CA TYR A 590 -0.41 1.96 20.71
C TYR A 590 0.80 1.10 21.11
N THR A 591 1.35 0.30 20.18
CA THR A 591 2.35 -0.74 20.50
C THR A 591 3.63 -0.61 19.69
N GLY A 592 3.70 0.39 18.81
CA GLY A 592 4.84 0.60 17.91
C GLY A 592 4.85 -0.36 16.72
N ALA A 593 3.71 -0.94 16.32
CA ALA A 593 3.60 -1.81 15.14
C ALA A 593 4.10 -1.15 13.84
N THR A 594 3.92 0.17 13.71
CA THR A 594 4.31 0.97 12.54
C THR A 594 5.82 1.09 12.31
N ARG A 595 6.66 0.59 13.23
CA ARG A 595 8.09 0.41 12.99
C ARG A 595 8.39 -0.62 11.88
N LEU A 596 7.41 -1.44 11.51
CA LEU A 596 7.49 -2.46 10.47
C LEU A 596 7.16 -1.93 9.06
N LEU A 597 6.93 -0.63 8.91
CA LEU A 597 6.78 0.00 7.60
C LEU A 597 8.11 -0.08 6.83
N ASP A 598 8.03 -0.52 5.58
CA ASP A 598 9.13 -0.58 4.64
C ASP A 598 9.08 0.67 3.74
N PRO A 599 10.04 1.61 3.84
CA PRO A 599 10.04 2.83 3.03
C PRO A 599 10.05 2.58 1.52
N ARG A 600 10.55 1.42 1.06
CA ARG A 600 10.62 1.09 -0.38
C ARG A 600 9.34 0.45 -0.91
N TRP A 601 8.51 -0.12 -0.02
CA TRP A 601 7.29 -0.83 -0.40
C TRP A 601 6.01 -0.11 0.00
N ASP A 602 5.97 0.42 1.21
CA ASP A 602 4.77 0.96 1.85
C ASP A 602 4.56 2.45 1.59
N MET A 603 5.60 3.13 1.07
CA MET A 603 5.63 4.57 0.83
C MET A 603 5.96 4.88 -0.64
N PRO A 604 5.47 6.00 -1.19
CA PRO A 604 5.90 6.47 -2.51
C PRO A 604 7.43 6.63 -2.56
N PRO A 605 8.07 6.34 -3.70
CA PRO A 605 9.52 6.35 -3.82
C PRO A 605 10.11 7.74 -3.53
N SER A 606 11.14 7.78 -2.70
CA SER A 606 11.97 8.97 -2.39
C SER A 606 13.46 8.61 -2.45
N ALA A 607 14.33 9.61 -2.65
CA ALA A 607 15.79 9.42 -2.89
C ALA A 607 16.53 8.87 -1.65
N GLN A 608 17.05 7.65 -1.72
CA GLN A 608 17.49 6.84 -0.57
C GLN A 608 18.69 7.45 0.22
N PRO A 609 18.68 7.36 1.57
CA PRO A 609 19.91 7.36 2.37
C PRO A 609 20.55 5.95 2.44
N ALA A 610 21.86 5.91 2.70
CA ALA A 610 22.69 4.71 2.71
C ALA A 610 22.33 3.72 3.84
N ARG A 611 22.57 2.43 3.58
CA ARG A 611 22.34 1.34 4.54
C ARG A 611 23.45 1.30 5.62
N PRO A 612 23.15 0.90 6.87
CA PRO A 612 24.18 0.63 7.88
C PRO A 612 24.92 -0.69 7.62
N ASP A 613 26.17 -0.76 8.08
CA ASP A 613 27.15 -1.84 7.84
C ASP A 613 26.70 -3.24 8.29
N ARG A 614 27.02 -4.24 7.46
CA ARG A 614 26.87 -5.68 7.75
C ARG A 614 28.04 -6.19 8.59
N ARG A 615 27.76 -7.06 9.55
CA ARG A 615 28.78 -7.79 10.33
C ARG A 615 29.13 -9.12 9.62
N PRO A 616 30.33 -9.68 9.81
CA PRO A 616 30.70 -10.99 9.24
C PRO A 616 29.78 -12.12 9.74
N GLU A 617 29.25 -12.92 8.81
CA GLU A 617 28.33 -14.06 9.06
C GLU A 617 29.07 -15.40 9.03
N THR A 618 29.87 -15.69 10.06
CA THR A 618 30.73 -16.89 10.09
C THR A 618 30.54 -17.83 11.28
N ALA A 619 29.65 -17.51 12.23
CA ALA A 619 29.41 -18.36 13.41
C ALA A 619 28.50 -19.56 13.11
N THR A 620 28.64 -20.64 13.86
CA THR A 620 27.77 -21.83 13.79
C THR A 620 27.16 -22.11 15.16
N LEU A 621 25.88 -22.47 15.19
CA LEU A 621 25.16 -22.90 16.39
C LEU A 621 24.62 -24.33 16.18
N VAL A 622 24.94 -25.23 17.09
CA VAL A 622 24.45 -26.61 17.11
C VAL A 622 23.87 -26.93 18.49
N GLY A 623 22.95 -27.88 18.55
CA GLY A 623 22.43 -28.31 19.83
C GLY A 623 21.45 -29.46 19.77
N ILE A 624 20.99 -29.88 20.95
CA ILE A 624 19.96 -30.91 21.10
C ILE A 624 18.75 -30.36 21.86
N VAL A 625 17.56 -30.86 21.51
CA VAL A 625 16.31 -30.54 22.20
C VAL A 625 15.79 -31.78 22.90
N GLN A 626 15.51 -31.68 24.20
CA GLN A 626 15.03 -32.79 25.02
C GLN A 626 13.84 -32.39 25.90
N LEU A 627 13.08 -33.36 26.39
CA LEU A 627 12.02 -33.13 27.36
C LEU A 627 12.62 -32.94 28.76
N ALA A 628 12.24 -31.86 29.45
CA ALA A 628 12.82 -31.51 30.75
C ALA A 628 12.53 -32.54 31.87
N GLU A 629 11.42 -33.28 31.76
CA GLU A 629 10.99 -34.23 32.79
C GLU A 629 11.59 -35.63 32.62
N THR A 630 11.73 -36.08 31.38
CA THR A 630 12.16 -37.46 31.06
C THR A 630 13.56 -37.53 30.44
N GLY A 631 14.12 -36.42 29.99
CA GLY A 631 15.36 -36.37 29.21
C GLY A 631 15.23 -36.96 27.80
N GLU A 632 14.02 -37.27 27.35
CA GLU A 632 13.77 -37.84 26.03
C GLU A 632 14.11 -36.84 24.92
N LEU A 633 14.90 -37.27 23.94
CA LEU A 633 15.29 -36.44 22.79
C LEU A 633 14.08 -36.22 21.89
N LEU A 634 13.82 -34.96 21.53
CA LEU A 634 12.61 -34.58 20.83
C LEU A 634 12.86 -34.50 19.32
N GLU A 635 12.36 -35.48 18.56
CA GLU A 635 12.30 -35.43 17.09
C GLU A 635 11.17 -34.49 16.63
N GLY A 636 11.44 -33.61 15.66
CA GLY A 636 10.43 -32.71 15.10
C GLY A 636 10.13 -31.45 15.94
N ALA A 637 10.96 -31.11 16.92
CA ALA A 637 10.90 -29.83 17.61
C ALA A 637 11.41 -28.70 16.69
N SER A 638 10.69 -27.59 16.64
CA SER A 638 10.98 -26.44 15.80
C SER A 638 11.94 -25.48 16.50
N VAL A 639 13.12 -25.26 15.93
CA VAL A 639 14.18 -24.36 16.43
C VAL A 639 14.38 -23.23 15.43
N ALA A 640 14.35 -21.97 15.86
CA ALA A 640 14.67 -20.80 15.05
C ALA A 640 15.65 -19.87 15.79
N VAL A 641 16.47 -19.11 15.07
CA VAL A 641 17.42 -18.15 15.64
C VAL A 641 17.06 -16.75 15.17
N ILE A 642 16.67 -15.87 16.09
CA ILE A 642 16.41 -14.45 15.86
C ILE A 642 17.72 -13.69 16.07
N ILE A 643 18.28 -13.18 14.98
CA ILE A 643 19.52 -12.42 14.97
C ILE A 643 19.25 -10.95 15.34
N ARG A 644 18.18 -10.39 14.79
CA ARG A 644 17.67 -9.02 15.05
C ARG A 644 16.15 -9.04 15.01
N PRO A 645 15.44 -7.98 15.47
CA PRO A 645 13.97 -7.94 15.50
C PRO A 645 13.25 -8.25 14.18
N ASN A 646 13.94 -8.16 13.03
CA ASN A 646 13.41 -8.46 11.69
C ASN A 646 14.20 -9.57 10.95
N GLU A 647 15.17 -10.20 11.59
CA GLU A 647 16.11 -11.14 10.94
C GLU A 647 16.09 -12.47 11.72
N GLN A 648 15.42 -13.48 11.16
CA GLN A 648 15.30 -14.83 11.73
C GLN A 648 15.89 -15.87 10.76
N ARG A 649 16.61 -16.85 11.30
CA ARG A 649 17.05 -18.07 10.59
C ARG A 649 16.26 -19.25 11.12
N GLY A 650 15.71 -20.07 10.22
CA GLY A 650 14.80 -21.17 10.57
C GLY A 650 13.32 -20.73 10.62
N PRO A 651 12.41 -21.62 11.04
CA PRO A 651 12.69 -22.78 11.88
C PRO A 651 13.26 -23.98 11.11
N ILE A 652 14.17 -24.71 11.75
CA ILE A 652 14.52 -26.08 11.39
C ILE A 652 13.88 -27.04 12.38
N LEU A 653 13.58 -28.25 11.93
CA LEU A 653 13.09 -29.32 12.80
C LEU A 653 14.28 -30.13 13.30
N THR A 654 14.23 -30.54 14.56
CA THR A 654 15.19 -31.48 15.13
C THR A 654 15.07 -32.86 14.49
N ASP A 655 16.19 -33.53 14.31
CA ASP A 655 16.25 -34.89 13.77
C ASP A 655 15.84 -35.97 14.80
N LYS A 656 15.97 -37.25 14.42
CA LYS A 656 15.69 -38.44 15.27
C LYS A 656 16.49 -38.49 16.57
N GLU A 657 17.58 -37.75 16.65
CA GLU A 657 18.46 -37.65 17.81
C GLU A 657 18.25 -36.31 18.54
N GLY A 658 17.17 -35.57 18.20
CA GLY A 658 16.84 -34.28 18.77
C GLY A 658 17.79 -33.15 18.37
N ARG A 659 18.66 -33.33 17.37
CA ARG A 659 19.73 -32.38 17.01
C ARG A 659 19.27 -31.31 16.03
N PHE A 660 19.86 -30.12 16.14
CA PHE A 660 19.68 -29.01 15.22
C PHE A 660 21.01 -28.32 14.91
N ARG A 661 21.11 -27.66 13.73
CA ARG A 661 22.31 -26.94 13.28
C ARG A 661 21.97 -25.70 12.46
N PHE A 662 22.61 -24.57 12.79
CA PHE A 662 22.61 -23.32 12.04
C PHE A 662 24.04 -22.90 11.69
N ASP A 663 24.31 -22.67 10.42
CA ASP A 663 25.60 -22.19 9.92
C ASP A 663 25.51 -20.74 9.43
N ARG A 664 26.64 -20.02 9.42
CA ARG A 664 26.77 -18.63 8.95
C ARG A 664 25.86 -17.63 9.68
N LEU A 665 25.84 -17.71 11.01
CA LEU A 665 25.22 -16.71 11.87
C LEU A 665 26.19 -15.54 12.10
N PRO A 666 25.71 -14.29 12.23
CA PRO A 666 26.58 -13.17 12.54
C PRO A 666 27.01 -13.19 14.01
N ALA A 667 28.25 -12.74 14.24
CA ALA A 667 28.77 -12.62 15.60
C ALA A 667 27.98 -11.59 16.43
N GLY A 668 27.65 -11.97 17.67
CA GLY A 668 26.88 -11.16 18.61
C GLY A 668 25.76 -11.92 19.32
N LYS A 669 24.89 -11.17 20.01
CA LYS A 669 23.76 -11.72 20.74
C LYS A 669 22.63 -12.09 19.78
N VAL A 670 22.20 -13.34 19.81
CA VAL A 670 21.05 -13.89 19.08
C VAL A 670 20.07 -14.52 20.06
N THR A 671 18.79 -14.66 19.68
CA THR A 671 17.77 -15.32 20.48
C THR A 671 17.32 -16.60 19.79
N VAL A 672 17.58 -17.76 20.40
CA VAL A 672 17.11 -19.07 19.94
C VAL A 672 15.71 -19.31 20.48
N VAL A 673 14.77 -19.61 19.59
CA VAL A 673 13.37 -19.92 19.91
C VAL A 673 13.12 -21.38 19.60
N VAL A 674 12.64 -22.15 20.58
CA VAL A 674 12.33 -23.57 20.41
C VAL A 674 10.89 -23.86 20.80
N SER A 675 10.18 -24.63 19.99
CA SER A 675 8.79 -25.01 20.22
C SER A 675 8.50 -26.42 19.73
N GLY A 676 7.55 -27.11 20.35
CA GLY A 676 7.11 -28.44 19.93
C GLY A 676 5.61 -28.65 20.21
N PRO A 677 4.93 -29.56 19.49
CA PRO A 677 3.51 -29.84 19.69
C PRO A 677 3.22 -30.23 21.15
N GLY A 678 2.32 -29.53 21.81
CA GLY A 678 1.99 -29.81 23.22
C GLY A 678 3.10 -29.46 24.21
N LEU A 679 4.10 -28.66 23.83
CA LEU A 679 5.21 -28.22 24.69
C LEU A 679 5.24 -26.69 24.83
N VAL A 680 5.74 -26.20 25.96
CA VAL A 680 5.90 -24.75 26.21
C VAL A 680 7.04 -24.20 25.35
N ARG A 681 6.76 -23.20 24.52
CA ARG A 681 7.76 -22.47 23.73
C ARG A 681 8.81 -21.85 24.66
N ARG A 682 10.09 -22.04 24.33
CA ARG A 682 11.23 -21.53 25.09
C ARG A 682 12.07 -20.57 24.23
N GLU A 683 12.55 -19.49 24.84
CA GLU A 683 13.45 -18.52 24.19
C GLU A 683 14.74 -18.39 25.00
N LEU A 684 15.89 -18.44 24.33
CA LEU A 684 17.22 -18.45 24.95
C LEU A 684 18.11 -17.43 24.24
N LYS A 685 18.72 -16.51 24.99
CA LYS A 685 19.69 -15.56 24.44
C LYS A 685 21.08 -16.19 24.45
N VAL A 686 21.72 -16.28 23.28
CA VAL A 686 23.05 -16.87 23.09
C VAL A 686 23.95 -15.80 22.48
N THR A 687 25.21 -15.72 22.91
CA THR A 687 26.20 -14.83 22.29
C THR A 687 27.13 -15.69 21.44
N LEU A 688 27.19 -15.42 20.13
CA LEU A 688 28.02 -16.15 19.18
C LEU A 688 29.30 -15.37 18.88
N ALA A 689 30.44 -16.06 18.86
CA ALA A 689 31.71 -15.52 18.38
C ALA A 689 31.94 -15.84 16.89
N PRO A 690 32.70 -15.01 16.15
CA PRO A 690 33.05 -15.31 14.76
C PRO A 690 33.83 -16.63 14.64
N ASP A 691 33.57 -17.39 13.58
CA ASP A 691 34.26 -18.65 13.23
C ASP A 691 34.21 -19.76 14.31
N GLU A 692 33.31 -19.65 15.28
CA GLU A 692 33.16 -20.62 16.38
C GLU A 692 31.88 -21.46 16.25
N ILE A 693 31.96 -22.72 16.68
CA ILE A 693 30.81 -23.62 16.82
C ILE A 693 30.34 -23.58 18.27
N GLN A 694 29.18 -22.98 18.51
CA GLN A 694 28.54 -22.98 19.82
C GLN A 694 27.61 -24.19 19.96
N GLU A 695 27.81 -24.99 21.01
CA GLU A 695 26.93 -26.11 21.38
C GLU A 695 25.97 -25.74 22.52
N MET A 696 24.73 -26.25 22.48
CA MET A 696 23.75 -26.07 23.55
C MET A 696 22.75 -27.22 23.70
N VAL A 697 22.24 -27.43 24.92
CA VAL A 697 21.14 -28.36 25.24
C VAL A 697 19.90 -27.54 25.61
N ILE A 698 18.76 -27.82 24.98
CA ILE A 698 17.51 -27.08 25.17
C ILE A 698 16.44 -28.02 25.70
N GLU A 699 15.92 -27.71 26.89
CA GLU A 699 14.88 -28.54 27.51
C GLU A 699 13.49 -27.90 27.34
N LEU A 700 12.52 -28.66 26.85
CA LEU A 700 11.12 -28.24 26.72
C LEU A 700 10.26 -28.94 27.78
N LYS A 701 9.25 -28.24 28.30
CA LYS A 701 8.28 -28.78 29.27
C LYS A 701 6.93 -29.06 28.60
N PRO A 702 6.17 -30.08 29.02
CA PRO A 702 4.78 -30.27 28.60
C PRO A 702 3.93 -29.01 28.81
N ALA A 703 3.08 -28.69 27.84
CA ALA A 703 2.13 -27.59 27.94
C ALA A 703 1.03 -27.98 28.94
N GLY A 704 1.18 -27.55 30.19
CA GLY A 704 0.10 -27.58 31.18
C GLY A 704 -1.08 -26.71 30.78
N LYS A 705 -2.22 -26.84 31.48
CA LYS A 705 -3.31 -25.84 31.43
C LYS A 705 -2.69 -24.46 31.52
N LYS A 706 -3.04 -23.54 30.60
CA LYS A 706 -2.50 -22.17 30.61
C LYS A 706 -2.63 -21.61 32.03
N PRO A 707 -1.52 -21.33 32.73
CA PRO A 707 -1.59 -20.75 34.06
C PRO A 707 -2.30 -19.40 33.97
N GLY A 708 -2.86 -18.93 35.10
CA GLY A 708 -3.41 -17.58 35.19
C GLY A 708 -2.38 -16.53 34.77
N LYS A 709 -2.80 -15.33 34.39
CA LYS A 709 -1.85 -14.22 34.15
C LYS A 709 -1.60 -13.47 35.45
N ILE A 710 -0.44 -12.83 35.57
CA ILE A 710 -0.25 -11.82 36.61
C ILE A 710 -1.22 -10.68 36.33
N VAL A 711 -1.89 -10.15 37.34
CA VAL A 711 -2.82 -9.03 37.19
C VAL A 711 -2.34 -7.89 38.06
N VAL A 712 -2.17 -6.70 37.48
CA VAL A 712 -1.83 -5.49 38.22
C VAL A 712 -2.93 -4.46 38.06
N LYS A 713 -3.52 -4.01 39.17
CA LYS A 713 -4.62 -3.03 39.21
C LYS A 713 -4.24 -1.84 40.07
N GLY A 714 -4.85 -0.69 39.82
CA GLY A 714 -4.58 0.56 40.55
C GLY A 714 -3.34 1.28 40.04
N LEU A 715 -2.94 1.07 38.79
CA LEU A 715 -1.84 1.81 38.17
C LEU A 715 -2.31 3.18 37.69
N GLU A 716 -1.50 4.21 37.93
CA GLU A 716 -1.67 5.52 37.30
C GLU A 716 -1.10 5.49 35.87
N VAL A 717 -2.00 5.34 34.89
CA VAL A 717 -1.63 5.29 33.47
C VAL A 717 -2.07 6.57 32.77
N THR A 718 -1.16 7.20 32.04
CA THR A 718 -1.41 8.43 31.26
C THR A 718 -0.85 8.29 29.84
N ILE A 719 -1.34 9.12 28.91
CA ILE A 719 -0.74 9.23 27.57
C ILE A 719 0.52 10.07 27.69
N ALA A 720 1.69 9.48 27.42
CA ALA A 720 2.99 10.13 27.57
C ALA A 720 3.45 10.81 26.27
N ASP A 721 3.25 10.15 25.13
CA ASP A 721 3.65 10.68 23.82
C ASP A 721 2.49 10.46 22.83
N GLU A 722 2.09 11.51 22.10
CA GLU A 722 1.19 11.45 20.94
C GLU A 722 1.85 12.15 19.75
N ALA A 723 2.06 11.42 18.64
CA ALA A 723 2.64 11.95 17.43
C ALA A 723 1.77 11.59 16.21
N THR A 724 1.43 12.61 15.42
CA THR A 724 0.65 12.47 14.20
C THR A 724 1.57 12.64 12.99
N PHE A 725 1.69 11.59 12.17
CA PHE A 725 2.48 11.61 10.95
C PHE A 725 1.55 11.67 9.73
N ILE A 726 1.64 12.75 8.96
CA ILE A 726 1.04 12.87 7.62
C ILE A 726 2.08 12.36 6.63
N VAL A 727 1.79 11.28 5.91
CA VAL A 727 2.73 10.73 4.94
C VAL A 727 2.61 11.48 3.62
N GLU A 728 3.48 12.47 3.42
CA GLU A 728 3.95 12.86 2.09
C GLU A 728 5.49 12.88 2.06
N GLY A 729 6.09 11.96 1.29
CA GLY A 729 7.44 12.10 0.73
C GLY A 729 8.69 11.99 1.62
N MET A 730 8.61 11.87 2.96
CA MET A 730 9.82 11.93 3.80
C MET A 730 10.42 10.60 4.29
N HIS A 731 11.76 10.60 4.30
CA HIS A 731 12.68 9.63 4.89
C HIS A 731 12.78 9.86 6.39
N GLU A 732 12.34 8.87 7.17
CA GLU A 732 12.33 8.84 8.65
C GLU A 732 11.34 9.76 9.39
N PRO A 733 10.70 9.25 10.47
CA PRO A 733 9.75 10.01 11.27
C PRO A 733 10.47 11.08 12.11
N MET A 734 10.10 12.34 11.91
CA MET A 734 10.47 13.43 12.80
C MET A 734 9.51 13.51 14.00
N THR A 735 10.03 13.62 15.22
CA THR A 735 9.24 14.05 16.37
C THR A 735 8.62 15.42 16.10
N LEU A 736 7.61 15.80 16.89
CA LEU A 736 7.05 17.15 16.87
C LEU A 736 8.15 18.22 16.91
N GLU A 737 9.09 18.05 17.85
CA GLU A 737 10.24 18.94 18.02
C GLU A 737 11.13 18.98 16.76
N GLN A 738 11.40 17.82 16.15
CA GLN A 738 12.17 17.73 14.91
C GLN A 738 11.44 18.36 13.70
N TYR A 739 10.10 18.27 13.64
CA TYR A 739 9.31 18.91 12.57
C TYR A 739 9.31 20.44 12.72
N LEU A 740 9.19 20.94 13.95
CA LEU A 740 9.29 22.36 14.26
C LEU A 740 10.69 22.89 13.94
N ASP A 741 11.74 22.14 14.27
CA ASP A 741 13.13 22.47 13.95
C ASP A 741 13.41 22.43 12.44
N TYR A 742 12.93 21.41 11.73
CA TYR A 742 13.03 21.31 10.27
C TYR A 742 12.37 22.50 9.59
N THR A 743 11.14 22.81 10.00
CA THR A 743 10.38 23.91 9.45
C THR A 743 11.07 25.24 9.73
N ARG A 744 11.59 25.45 10.95
CA ARG A 744 12.42 26.61 11.30
C ARG A 744 13.61 26.76 10.36
N GLN A 745 14.36 25.68 10.13
CA GLN A 745 15.54 25.69 9.25
C GLN A 745 15.17 25.97 7.79
N LYS A 746 14.09 25.39 7.27
CA LYS A 746 13.65 25.62 5.88
C LYS A 746 13.14 27.03 5.67
N VAL A 747 12.33 27.56 6.57
CA VAL A 747 11.84 28.94 6.50
C VAL A 747 13.01 29.91 6.59
N ALA A 748 13.95 29.71 7.52
CA ALA A 748 15.16 30.52 7.63
C ALA A 748 16.08 30.39 6.40
N GLY A 749 16.13 29.22 5.76
CA GLY A 749 16.91 28.98 4.55
C GLY A 749 16.35 29.68 3.31
N PHE A 750 15.01 29.72 3.15
CA PHE A 750 14.37 30.47 2.08
C PHE A 750 14.34 31.97 2.36
N VAL A 751 14.15 32.34 3.63
CA VAL A 751 13.99 33.72 4.07
C VAL A 751 14.92 33.97 5.27
N PRO A 752 16.07 34.62 5.08
CA PRO A 752 17.11 34.74 6.12
C PRO A 752 16.72 35.61 7.33
N ASP A 753 15.81 36.57 7.16
CA ASP A 753 15.40 37.47 8.23
C ASP A 753 13.91 37.83 8.16
N TRP A 754 13.38 38.26 9.31
CA TRP A 754 11.95 38.51 9.47
C TRP A 754 11.43 39.70 8.62
N ASN A 755 12.27 40.70 8.33
CA ASN A 755 11.85 41.85 7.50
C ASN A 755 11.60 41.40 6.07
N LYS A 756 12.41 40.46 5.57
CA LYS A 756 12.21 39.86 4.25
C LYS A 756 10.97 38.97 4.21
N LEU A 757 10.69 38.20 5.28
CA LEU A 757 9.44 37.41 5.36
C LEU A 757 8.23 38.34 5.26
N ARG A 758 8.28 39.47 5.96
CA ARG A 758 7.24 40.49 5.92
C ARG A 758 7.07 41.13 4.54
N ALA A 759 8.17 41.47 3.85
CA ALA A 759 8.11 42.01 2.49
C ALA A 759 7.48 41.01 1.51
N ILE A 760 7.87 39.72 1.60
CA ILE A 760 7.28 38.64 0.82
C ILE A 760 5.80 38.48 1.12
N TRP A 761 5.40 38.54 2.40
CA TRP A 761 4.01 38.31 2.81
C TRP A 761 3.06 39.47 2.45
N ALA A 762 3.59 40.69 2.37
CA ALA A 762 2.86 41.89 1.96
C ALA A 762 2.56 41.92 0.45
N ASP A 763 3.36 41.23 -0.38
CA ASP A 763 3.16 41.10 -1.82
C ASP A 763 2.42 39.80 -2.15
N PRO A 764 1.21 39.85 -2.76
CA PRO A 764 0.42 38.66 -3.05
C PRO A 764 1.10 37.62 -3.95
N GLU A 765 1.88 38.05 -4.95
CA GLU A 765 2.55 37.13 -5.87
C GLU A 765 3.77 36.50 -5.21
N GLN A 766 4.56 37.29 -4.47
CA GLN A 766 5.70 36.73 -3.73
C GLN A 766 5.25 35.77 -2.63
N ARG A 767 4.17 36.10 -1.92
CA ARG A 767 3.55 35.20 -0.93
C ARG A 767 3.12 33.88 -1.56
N ARG A 768 2.47 33.92 -2.73
CA ARG A 768 2.05 32.70 -3.44
C ARG A 768 3.24 31.83 -3.81
N VAL A 769 4.29 32.41 -4.40
CA VAL A 769 5.52 31.69 -4.76
C VAL A 769 6.19 31.10 -3.53
N PHE A 770 6.24 31.85 -2.42
CA PHE A 770 6.84 31.39 -1.18
C PHE A 770 6.06 30.24 -0.53
N LEU A 771 4.73 30.29 -0.52
CA LEU A 771 3.89 29.19 -0.06
C LEU A 771 4.10 27.93 -0.92
N GLU A 772 4.18 28.07 -2.24
CA GLU A 772 4.51 26.96 -3.16
C GLU A 772 5.90 26.38 -2.87
N GLN A 773 6.90 27.21 -2.54
CA GLN A 773 8.24 26.74 -2.15
C GLN A 773 8.24 25.97 -0.83
N LEU A 774 7.46 26.43 0.16
CA LEU A 774 7.30 25.73 1.43
C LEU A 774 6.59 24.39 1.23
N GLU A 775 5.53 24.34 0.42
CA GLU A 775 4.83 23.10 0.08
C GLU A 775 5.76 22.10 -0.63
N ASN A 776 6.57 22.57 -1.59
CA ASN A 776 7.58 21.73 -2.26
C ASN A 776 8.68 21.22 -1.31
N ALA A 777 8.89 21.90 -0.19
CA ALA A 777 9.79 21.47 0.88
C ALA A 777 9.06 20.69 2.01
N SER A 778 7.81 20.29 1.79
CA SER A 778 6.96 19.58 2.76
C SER A 778 6.70 20.35 4.06
N VAL A 779 6.67 21.68 3.98
CA VAL A 779 6.26 22.57 5.08
C VAL A 779 4.84 23.07 4.80
N HIS A 780 3.89 22.67 5.63
CA HIS A 780 2.49 23.10 5.53
C HIS A 780 2.12 23.98 6.72
N VAL A 781 1.87 25.27 6.47
CA VAL A 781 1.61 26.26 7.53
C VAL A 781 0.32 25.95 8.30
N GLU A 782 -0.67 25.34 7.63
CA GLU A 782 -1.92 24.89 8.27
C GLU A 782 -1.68 23.79 9.31
N VAL A 783 -0.69 22.91 9.08
CA VAL A 783 -0.30 21.86 10.02
C VAL A 783 0.40 22.47 11.25
N LEU A 784 1.18 23.53 11.07
CA LEU A 784 1.81 24.24 12.19
C LEU A 784 0.79 24.81 13.17
N ALA A 785 -0.37 25.28 12.68
CA ALA A 785 -1.43 25.82 13.53
C ALA A 785 -2.04 24.74 14.44
N GLU A 786 -2.30 23.54 13.90
CA GLU A 786 -2.81 22.39 14.66
C GLU A 786 -1.77 21.88 15.65
N VAL A 787 -0.51 21.80 15.19
CA VAL A 787 0.61 21.28 15.95
C VAL A 787 1.02 22.16 17.13
N LEU A 788 0.89 23.49 16.99
CA LEU A 788 1.22 24.46 18.04
C LEU A 788 0.01 24.83 18.92
N ASP A 789 -1.12 24.16 18.76
CA ASP A 789 -2.40 24.48 19.42
C ASP A 789 -2.81 25.97 19.24
N ALA A 790 -2.57 26.50 18.04
CA ALA A 790 -2.68 27.91 17.69
C ALA A 790 -3.56 28.13 16.45
N ALA A 791 -4.74 27.51 16.41
CA ALA A 791 -5.66 27.57 15.27
C ALA A 791 -6.14 29.00 14.92
N GLU A 792 -6.16 29.90 15.92
CA GLU A 792 -6.55 31.31 15.76
C GLU A 792 -5.40 32.22 15.31
N ALA A 793 -4.16 31.72 15.27
CA ALA A 793 -3.01 32.48 14.81
C ALA A 793 -3.07 32.77 13.31
N ASP A 794 -2.53 33.91 12.89
CA ASP A 794 -2.32 34.17 11.46
C ASP A 794 -1.15 33.33 10.93
N GLN A 795 -1.24 32.92 9.66
CA GLN A 795 -0.20 32.11 9.01
C GLN A 795 1.17 32.81 8.98
N PHE A 796 1.18 34.14 8.83
CA PHE A 796 2.40 34.94 8.94
C PHE A 796 3.03 34.82 10.33
N ASP A 797 2.21 34.94 11.38
CA ASP A 797 2.67 34.93 12.77
C ASP A 797 3.18 33.54 13.19
N LEU A 798 2.57 32.47 12.69
CA LEU A 798 3.06 31.11 12.89
C LEU A 798 4.48 30.92 12.35
N LEU A 799 4.73 31.38 11.12
CA LEU A 799 6.06 31.33 10.51
C LEU A 799 7.05 32.26 11.23
N ALA A 800 6.62 33.44 11.61
CA ALA A 800 7.47 34.42 12.30
C ALA A 800 7.86 33.96 13.72
N TYR A 801 6.93 33.34 14.44
CA TYR A 801 7.17 32.70 15.74
C TYR A 801 8.19 31.58 15.60
N LEU A 802 7.95 30.67 14.67
CA LEU A 802 8.76 29.47 14.53
C LEU A 802 10.18 29.76 14.04
N ALA A 803 10.32 30.64 13.04
CA ALA A 803 11.59 30.95 12.39
C ALA A 803 12.43 32.00 13.13
N TYR A 804 11.79 32.98 13.78
CA TYR A 804 12.48 34.16 14.32
C TYR A 804 12.10 34.51 15.76
N GLY A 805 11.35 33.66 16.46
CA GLY A 805 10.97 33.87 17.86
C GLY A 805 10.09 35.09 18.10
N LYS A 806 9.30 35.51 17.10
CA LYS A 806 8.35 36.61 17.24
C LYS A 806 7.09 36.17 18.01
N PRO A 807 6.42 37.06 18.77
CA PRO A 807 5.19 36.68 19.47
C PRO A 807 4.12 36.17 18.51
N LEU A 808 3.45 35.07 18.86
CA LEU A 808 2.25 34.61 18.16
C LEU A 808 1.15 35.65 18.37
N ARG A 809 0.47 36.03 17.27
CA ARG A 809 -0.70 36.89 17.30
C ARG A 809 -1.87 36.19 16.62
N SER A 810 -3.04 36.29 17.23
CA SER A 810 -4.27 35.84 16.59
C SER A 810 -4.62 36.73 15.40
N ARG A 811 -5.42 36.21 14.47
CA ARG A 811 -6.00 37.00 13.37
C ARG A 811 -6.77 38.21 13.91
N HIS A 812 -7.49 38.02 15.01
CA HIS A 812 -8.23 39.08 15.70
C HIS A 812 -7.29 40.18 16.24
N GLU A 813 -6.25 39.82 16.99
CA GLU A 813 -5.26 40.79 17.50
C GLU A 813 -4.56 41.57 16.37
N ARG A 814 -4.27 40.90 15.25
CA ARG A 814 -3.69 41.54 14.07
C ARG A 814 -4.65 42.53 13.42
N ALA A 815 -5.92 42.16 13.29
CA ALA A 815 -6.97 43.03 12.76
C ALA A 815 -7.20 44.25 13.66
N GLU A 816 -7.26 44.07 14.98
CA GLU A 816 -7.38 45.18 15.93
C GLU A 816 -6.18 46.13 15.87
N ALA A 817 -4.96 45.59 15.88
CA ALA A 817 -3.74 46.38 15.75
C ALA A 817 -3.72 47.17 14.43
N PHE A 818 -4.21 46.57 13.33
CA PHE A 818 -4.38 47.27 12.06
C PHE A 818 -5.39 48.41 12.16
N ARG A 819 -6.59 48.16 12.72
CA ARG A 819 -7.64 49.19 12.86
C ARG A 819 -7.15 50.40 13.66
N GLN A 820 -6.38 50.16 14.73
CA GLN A 820 -5.82 51.24 15.55
C GLN A 820 -4.71 52.00 14.83
N ARG A 821 -3.80 51.30 14.17
CA ARG A 821 -2.62 51.91 13.51
C ARG A 821 -2.98 52.67 12.24
N GLU A 822 -3.85 52.09 11.41
CA GLU A 822 -4.23 52.63 10.10
C GLU A 822 -5.55 53.43 10.16
N HIS A 823 -5.96 53.88 11.35
CA HIS A 823 -7.19 54.65 11.55
C HIS A 823 -7.27 55.85 10.59
N THR A 824 -6.18 56.61 10.44
CA THR A 824 -6.11 57.77 9.53
C THR A 824 -6.30 57.38 8.06
N TRP A 825 -5.79 56.22 7.63
CA TRP A 825 -5.98 55.73 6.27
C TRP A 825 -7.42 55.26 6.03
N LEU A 826 -8.04 54.61 7.02
CA LEU A 826 -9.44 54.20 6.97
C LEU A 826 -10.40 55.40 6.94
N GLU A 827 -10.11 56.46 7.70
CA GLU A 827 -10.89 57.72 7.69
C GLU A 827 -10.71 58.52 6.39
N ALA A 828 -9.59 58.36 5.68
CA ALA A 828 -9.37 59.02 4.39
C ALA A 828 -10.18 58.39 3.24
N GLN A 829 -10.77 57.20 3.44
CA GLN A 829 -11.63 56.55 2.46
C GLN A 829 -13.04 57.16 2.48
N THR A 830 -13.80 57.02 1.39
CA THR A 830 -15.22 57.39 1.41
C THR A 830 -15.98 56.52 2.40
N GLN A 831 -17.09 57.02 2.94
CA GLN A 831 -17.90 56.29 3.90
C GLN A 831 -18.31 54.90 3.36
N GLU A 832 -18.68 54.80 2.08
CA GLU A 832 -19.07 53.53 1.48
C GLU A 832 -17.87 52.59 1.22
N ALA A 833 -16.70 53.12 0.88
CA ALA A 833 -15.50 52.29 0.68
C ALA A 833 -14.95 51.77 2.01
N ARG A 834 -14.98 52.60 3.06
CA ARG A 834 -14.59 52.21 4.42
C ARG A 834 -15.44 51.06 4.95
N GLU A 835 -16.75 51.09 4.73
CA GLU A 835 -17.67 50.02 5.13
C GLU A 835 -17.26 48.67 4.53
N VAL A 836 -16.88 48.65 3.24
CA VAL A 836 -16.40 47.43 2.56
C VAL A 836 -15.07 46.96 3.14
N LEU A 837 -14.12 47.88 3.38
CA LEU A 837 -12.80 47.53 3.92
C LEU A 837 -12.89 46.95 5.33
N LEU A 838 -13.73 47.51 6.19
CA LEU A 838 -13.97 46.98 7.54
C LEU A 838 -14.61 45.59 7.48
N ALA A 839 -15.62 45.39 6.63
CA ALA A 839 -16.24 44.07 6.45
C ALA A 839 -15.24 43.02 5.92
N LEU A 840 -14.27 43.42 5.09
CA LEU A 840 -13.21 42.53 4.61
C LEU A 840 -12.23 42.14 5.72
N ILE A 841 -11.91 43.08 6.61
CA ILE A 841 -11.10 42.81 7.81
C ILE A 841 -11.83 41.83 8.73
N ASP A 842 -13.14 41.97 8.90
CA ASP A 842 -13.94 41.02 9.69
C ASP A 842 -13.93 39.61 9.07
N LYS A 843 -13.91 39.50 7.73
CA LYS A 843 -13.72 38.21 7.04
C LYS A 843 -12.33 37.64 7.23
N TYR A 844 -11.33 38.50 7.23
CA TYR A 844 -9.96 38.10 7.56
C TYR A 844 -9.85 37.53 8.98
N GLU A 845 -10.56 38.05 9.98
CA GLU A 845 -10.54 37.48 11.33
C GLU A 845 -11.03 36.02 11.37
N LEU A 846 -12.04 35.69 10.56
CA LEU A 846 -12.67 34.36 10.55
C LEU A 846 -11.84 33.26 9.88
N GLY A 847 -11.06 33.58 8.84
CA GLY A 847 -10.33 32.56 8.07
C GLY A 847 -9.08 33.05 7.35
N GLY A 848 -8.53 34.18 7.79
CA GLY A 848 -7.29 34.76 7.31
C GLY A 848 -7.39 35.37 5.92
N LEU A 849 -6.23 35.61 5.30
CA LEU A 849 -6.09 36.26 3.99
C LEU A 849 -6.90 35.57 2.87
N LYS A 850 -7.06 34.26 2.95
CA LYS A 850 -7.76 33.46 1.93
C LYS A 850 -9.25 33.81 1.86
N GLU A 851 -9.91 33.99 2.99
CA GLU A 851 -11.32 34.41 3.04
C GLU A 851 -11.51 35.84 2.53
N MET A 852 -10.55 36.72 2.77
CA MET A 852 -10.61 38.10 2.26
C MET A 852 -10.36 38.20 0.74
N THR A 853 -9.54 37.31 0.19
CA THR A 853 -9.10 37.38 -1.22
C THR A 853 -9.89 36.47 -2.16
N ASP A 854 -10.65 35.50 -1.65
CA ASP A 854 -11.55 34.67 -2.48
C ASP A 854 -12.68 35.53 -3.06
N PRO A 855 -12.87 35.59 -4.39
CA PRO A 855 -13.98 36.31 -5.02
C PRO A 855 -15.37 35.90 -4.51
N LYS A 856 -15.51 34.71 -3.91
CA LYS A 856 -16.75 34.25 -3.28
C LYS A 856 -17.11 35.02 -2.01
N VAL A 857 -16.17 35.71 -1.38
CA VAL A 857 -16.42 36.53 -0.18
C VAL A 857 -17.54 37.55 -0.42
N TYR A 858 -17.64 38.08 -1.63
CA TYR A 858 -18.68 39.05 -1.99
C TYR A 858 -20.09 38.46 -2.08
N ARG A 859 -20.24 37.13 -1.99
CA ARG A 859 -21.55 36.44 -2.01
C ARG A 859 -22.08 36.14 -0.61
N VAL A 860 -21.30 36.42 0.45
CA VAL A 860 -21.70 36.20 1.84
C VAL A 860 -22.02 37.53 2.54
N SER A 861 -22.75 37.48 3.66
CA SER A 861 -23.07 38.67 4.46
C SER A 861 -21.79 39.31 5.03
N PRO A 862 -21.64 40.65 5.05
CA PRO A 862 -22.64 41.65 4.67
C PRO A 862 -22.62 42.02 3.17
N PHE A 863 -21.65 41.55 2.39
CA PHE A 863 -21.51 41.91 0.96
C PHE A 863 -22.71 41.50 0.10
N ARG A 864 -23.38 40.41 0.46
CA ARG A 864 -24.65 39.99 -0.17
C ARG A 864 -25.71 41.08 -0.06
N GLU A 865 -25.90 41.65 1.13
CA GLU A 865 -26.85 42.75 1.37
C GLU A 865 -26.39 44.04 0.69
N MET A 866 -25.08 44.22 0.53
CA MET A 866 -24.51 45.35 -0.24
C MET A 866 -24.78 45.26 -1.74
N GLY A 867 -25.27 44.13 -2.27
CA GLY A 867 -25.53 43.89 -3.70
C GLY A 867 -24.43 43.07 -4.39
N GLU A 868 -23.74 42.23 -3.63
CA GLU A 868 -22.60 41.40 -4.05
C GLU A 868 -21.50 42.22 -4.75
N VAL A 869 -20.79 41.62 -5.71
CA VAL A 869 -19.68 42.26 -6.44
C VAL A 869 -20.11 43.57 -7.09
N ARG A 870 -21.31 43.63 -7.69
CA ARG A 870 -21.81 44.87 -8.33
C ARG A 870 -22.13 45.95 -7.31
N GLY A 871 -22.63 45.56 -6.14
CA GLY A 871 -22.89 46.41 -5.01
C GLY A 871 -21.64 47.01 -4.39
N VAL A 872 -20.59 46.19 -4.26
CA VAL A 872 -19.27 46.61 -3.79
C VAL A 872 -18.60 47.53 -4.80
N LEU A 873 -18.61 47.21 -6.10
CA LEU A 873 -18.05 48.08 -7.13
C LEU A 873 -18.71 49.46 -7.16
N ARG A 874 -20.03 49.56 -6.97
CA ARG A 874 -20.73 50.85 -6.85
C ARG A 874 -20.18 51.73 -5.72
N ARG A 875 -19.81 51.13 -4.59
CA ARG A 875 -19.21 51.81 -3.43
C ARG A 875 -17.78 52.29 -3.68
N PHE A 876 -17.14 51.78 -4.73
CA PHE A 876 -15.85 52.24 -5.25
C PHE A 876 -15.99 53.05 -6.56
N GLY A 877 -17.18 53.64 -6.82
CA GLY A 877 -17.41 54.48 -8.00
C GLY A 877 -17.54 53.72 -9.32
N ASN A 878 -17.88 52.43 -9.27
CA ASN A 878 -17.89 51.49 -10.39
C ASN A 878 -16.52 51.30 -11.07
N ASP A 879 -15.43 51.58 -10.37
CA ASP A 879 -14.07 51.40 -10.86
C ASP A 879 -13.43 50.13 -10.26
N PRO A 880 -13.28 49.04 -11.04
CA PRO A 880 -12.61 47.82 -10.59
C PRO A 880 -11.14 48.02 -10.23
N GLN A 881 -10.45 48.99 -10.86
CA GLN A 881 -9.05 49.27 -10.56
C GLN A 881 -8.90 49.89 -9.18
N ARG A 882 -9.82 50.80 -8.81
CA ARG A 882 -9.83 51.42 -7.48
C ARG A 882 -10.07 50.41 -6.36
N LEU A 883 -10.99 49.46 -6.55
CA LEU A 883 -11.20 48.36 -5.60
C LEU A 883 -9.95 47.48 -5.49
N ARG A 884 -9.34 47.12 -6.62
CA ARG A 884 -8.11 46.30 -6.63
C ARG A 884 -6.96 46.99 -5.92
N GLN A 885 -6.73 48.28 -6.17
CA GLN A 885 -5.71 49.07 -5.48
C GLN A 885 -5.96 49.16 -3.98
N ALA A 886 -7.22 49.39 -3.56
CA ALA A 886 -7.57 49.40 -2.14
C ALA A 886 -7.36 48.04 -1.46
N LEU A 887 -7.61 46.92 -2.16
CA LEU A 887 -7.35 45.57 -1.65
C LEU A 887 -5.86 45.23 -1.57
N GLU A 888 -5.07 45.66 -2.54
CA GLU A 888 -3.61 45.51 -2.54
C GLU A 888 -2.99 46.36 -1.41
N GLU A 889 -3.45 47.60 -1.24
CA GLU A 889 -3.01 48.50 -0.17
C GLU A 889 -3.44 47.97 1.22
N LEU A 890 -4.68 47.46 1.35
CA LEU A 890 -5.16 46.82 2.58
C LEU A 890 -4.25 45.64 2.98
N GLN A 891 -3.93 44.76 2.03
CA GLN A 891 -3.05 43.61 2.29
C GLN A 891 -1.64 44.04 2.68
N GLN A 892 -1.05 45.02 1.98
CA GLN A 892 0.27 45.54 2.31
C GLN A 892 0.27 46.15 3.72
N ARG A 893 -0.71 47.01 4.01
CA ARG A 893 -0.83 47.66 5.31
C ARG A 893 -1.11 46.65 6.42
N LEU A 894 -1.85 45.56 6.20
CA LEU A 894 -2.08 44.52 7.22
C LEU A 894 -0.78 43.95 7.83
N TYR A 895 0.31 43.95 7.06
CA TYR A 895 1.63 43.47 7.45
C TYR A 895 2.69 44.58 7.56
N ALA A 896 2.32 45.86 7.46
CA ALA A 896 3.26 46.97 7.38
C ALA A 896 3.81 47.53 8.72
N ALA A 897 3.86 46.77 9.82
CA ALA A 897 4.54 47.21 11.07
C ALA A 897 5.77 46.39 11.44
#